data_AF-A0A0P6J2F6-F1
#
_entry.id   AF-A0A0P6J2F6-F1
#
_cell.length_a   1.000
_cell.length_b   1.000
_cell.length_c   1.000
_cell.angle_alpha   90.00
_cell.angle_beta   90.00
_cell.angle_gamma   90.00
#
_symmetry.space_group_name_H-M   'P 1'
#
loop_
_entity.id
_entity.type
_entity.pdbx_description
1 polymer ?
#
loop_
_entity_poly.entity_id
_entity_poly.type
_entity_poly.pdbx_seq_one_letter_code
_entity_poly.pdbx_strand_id
1 'polypeptide(L)'
;MPGEEEQAFLLAREELASALRKDSAQSFSLEQLRPLLDTSLPPASRYLLLDAARLVRCNALGEPLNYLNILTTALNILEKYGRNLLSPQRPRYWRSVKFNNPVFHSTVDAVQGGRDVLRLYGYTEEQPDGLSFPEDQEEPHGHHVAAVTLEVLLLRTELSLLLANSHPREKALEQLLKDKAEDDVLQLSEFDPLLREIAPGPLTTPSAPGLPLGPCFLCGSAPGTLHCAACKQVSCPTCDRLFHGHPSRAHHLRQTLPGAIQATHLSPSLPASAQPQPHLTSLLALGDGTLSSPDPASARLRWHCAACDVLNEPWAVLCVACGRPRGCKVLGPGLESPQGTGGLEPEVARGQWACQSCTFENEAAAVLCAMCERPRLAQPPSLVVDSHDAGICLQPLKEDTLPSSTQTQVWYCIHCTFCNSGLGWVCAMCNRTSSPVPVRHAPQLHASSLEKEPPEPAPPQHLSASLASSCGEPEKQRQDKMREEGLQLVIMIREGEAAGACPEEIFSALQYSGTEVPLQWLHSELPYVLEMVAELAGQQSPELGAFSCQEARKAWLDRHGNLDEAVEECVRARRRKVQELRSLGFGPEEGSLQALFQHGGDVARALTELQRQRLEPFHQRLWDSAPEPSWDGPDKQSLVRRLLAVYDLPSWGRAELALSLLQETPRNYEVLDVVEAVRHNQDRAFLRRLLAQECAVCSWTLPRNRMQALTSCECTICPDCFRQHFTIALKEKHITDMVCPACGRPDLTDDTQLHGYFSTLDIQLRESLEPDAYALFLKKLTEAELMRDPNFLWCAQCSFGFIYEREQLEATCPQCHHTFCVRCKRQWEEQHRGQSCEDFQNWKRNNDPEYQAQGLAMYLQENGIDCPKCKFSYALARGGCMHFHCTQCRHQFCSGCYNTFYAKNKCPDPNCRVKKSLHGHHPRDCLFYLRDWSAGRLQKLLQDNHIMFNTEPPAGARAVPGGGCRVMEQKEVPNGLRDEACGKETLPGYAGLCQAHYKEYLVSLINAHSLDPATLYEVEELETATERYLHVHPQALAGEDPPAYQARLLQKLMEEVPLGQSIPRRRK
;
A
#
# COMPACT_ATOMS: atom_id res chain seq x y z
N MET A 1 26.42 22.19 -18.21
CA MET A 1 25.38 23.05 -17.61
C MET A 1 24.31 22.15 -17.00
N PRO A 2 24.49 21.65 -15.76
CA PRO A 2 23.55 20.66 -15.19
C PRO A 2 22.13 21.23 -15.02
N GLY A 3 22.00 22.49 -14.59
CA GLY A 3 20.69 23.11 -14.33
C GLY A 3 19.80 23.35 -15.56
N GLU A 4 20.33 23.31 -16.79
CA GLU A 4 19.50 23.47 -18.00
C GLU A 4 18.67 22.22 -18.30
N GLU A 5 19.23 21.04 -18.06
CA GLU A 5 18.51 19.76 -18.22
C GLU A 5 17.49 19.57 -17.09
N GLU A 6 17.88 19.87 -15.84
CA GLU A 6 16.98 19.83 -14.68
C GLU A 6 15.79 20.78 -14.83
N GLN A 7 16.02 22.00 -15.32
CA GLN A 7 14.96 22.96 -15.60
C GLN A 7 14.02 22.46 -16.71
N ALA A 8 14.54 21.82 -17.76
CA ALA A 8 13.73 21.25 -18.84
C ALA A 8 12.87 20.06 -18.35
N PHE A 9 13.44 19.17 -17.53
CA PHE A 9 12.74 18.05 -16.89
C PHE A 9 11.59 18.55 -16.00
N LEU A 10 11.85 19.55 -15.15
CA LEU A 10 10.84 20.15 -14.26
C LEU A 10 9.69 20.81 -15.03
N LEU A 11 9.99 21.49 -16.14
CA LEU A 11 8.97 22.10 -17.01
C LEU A 11 8.09 21.05 -17.69
N ALA A 12 8.68 20.02 -18.30
CA ALA A 12 7.94 18.93 -18.93
C ALA A 12 7.06 18.17 -17.91
N ARG A 13 7.55 18.00 -16.67
CA ARG A 13 6.79 17.33 -15.60
C ARG A 13 5.56 18.15 -15.15
N GLU A 14 5.68 19.46 -14.95
CA GLU A 14 4.50 20.29 -14.62
C GLU A 14 3.53 20.40 -15.80
N GLU A 15 4.01 20.42 -17.06
CA GLU A 15 3.13 20.38 -18.24
C GLU A 15 2.26 19.12 -18.25
N LEU A 16 2.88 17.94 -18.11
CA LEU A 16 2.18 16.65 -18.12
C LEU A 16 1.28 16.46 -16.87
N ALA A 17 1.69 16.93 -15.69
CA ALA A 17 0.84 16.93 -14.49
C ALA A 17 -0.35 17.90 -14.64
N SER A 18 -0.13 19.06 -15.27
CA SER A 18 -1.19 20.01 -15.62
C SER A 18 -2.16 19.45 -16.67
N ALA A 19 -1.69 18.56 -17.55
CA ALA A 19 -2.51 17.84 -18.51
C ALA A 19 -3.41 16.79 -17.81
N LEU A 20 -2.85 15.89 -16.99
CA LEU A 20 -3.62 14.93 -16.16
C LEU A 20 -4.69 15.57 -15.27
N ARG A 21 -4.43 16.79 -14.78
CA ARG A 21 -5.35 17.58 -13.96
C ARG A 21 -6.49 18.23 -14.76
N LYS A 22 -6.35 18.37 -16.08
CA LYS A 22 -7.41 18.84 -16.99
C LYS A 22 -8.24 17.68 -17.55
N ASP A 23 -7.57 16.57 -17.86
CA ASP A 23 -8.21 15.32 -18.28
C ASP A 23 -7.54 14.11 -17.58
N SER A 24 -8.26 13.56 -16.59
CA SER A 24 -7.83 12.37 -15.85
C SER A 24 -7.74 11.10 -16.70
N ALA A 25 -8.40 11.07 -17.86
CA ALA A 25 -8.35 9.95 -18.81
C ALA A 25 -7.20 10.06 -19.81
N GLN A 26 -6.48 11.20 -19.86
CA GLN A 26 -5.44 11.44 -20.84
C GLN A 26 -4.33 10.38 -20.80
N SER A 27 -4.14 9.69 -21.92
CA SER A 27 -2.98 8.85 -22.19
C SER A 27 -1.85 9.70 -22.76
N PHE A 28 -0.60 9.33 -22.46
CA PHE A 28 0.58 9.95 -23.04
C PHE A 28 1.26 8.96 -23.99
N SER A 29 1.64 9.43 -25.17
CA SER A 29 2.48 8.65 -26.08
C SER A 29 3.91 8.55 -25.53
N LEU A 30 4.67 7.56 -25.98
CA LEU A 30 6.10 7.47 -25.66
C LEU A 30 6.88 8.72 -26.09
N GLU A 31 6.42 9.42 -27.14
CA GLU A 31 7.06 10.65 -27.62
C GLU A 31 6.81 11.84 -26.68
N GLN A 32 5.64 11.88 -26.01
CA GLN A 32 5.35 12.88 -24.97
C GLN A 32 6.09 12.58 -23.66
N LEU A 33 6.42 11.31 -23.39
CA LEU A 33 7.17 10.90 -22.20
C LEU A 33 8.70 10.94 -22.40
N ARG A 34 9.22 10.94 -23.64
CA ARG A 34 10.67 11.02 -23.94
C ARG A 34 11.44 12.06 -23.10
N PRO A 35 10.97 13.31 -22.91
CA PRO A 35 11.69 14.30 -22.09
C PRO A 35 11.92 13.89 -20.63
N LEU A 36 11.12 12.97 -20.09
CA LEU A 36 11.26 12.41 -18.74
C LEU A 36 11.99 11.05 -18.71
N LEU A 37 12.05 10.34 -19.84
CA LEU A 37 12.66 9.01 -20.00
C LEU A 37 14.14 9.07 -20.46
N ASP A 38 14.46 9.98 -21.38
CA ASP A 38 15.79 10.10 -22.01
C ASP A 38 16.79 10.91 -21.16
N THR A 39 16.34 11.54 -20.06
CA THR A 39 17.18 12.41 -19.21
C THR A 39 18.34 11.67 -18.55
N SER A 40 19.47 12.37 -18.39
CA SER A 40 20.68 11.93 -17.70
C SER A 40 20.54 11.83 -16.18
N LEU A 41 19.58 12.58 -15.60
CA LEU A 41 19.41 12.82 -14.16
C LEU A 41 19.36 11.55 -13.27
N PRO A 42 19.81 11.64 -12.01
CA PRO A 42 19.75 10.53 -11.06
C PRO A 42 18.31 10.27 -10.58
N PRO A 43 17.99 9.06 -10.06
CA PRO A 43 16.62 8.70 -9.67
C PRO A 43 15.99 9.66 -8.66
N ALA A 44 16.76 10.13 -7.68
CA ALA A 44 16.29 11.07 -6.64
C ALA A 44 15.96 12.48 -7.16
N SER A 45 16.41 12.86 -8.37
CA SER A 45 15.98 14.10 -9.04
C SER A 45 14.78 13.89 -9.96
N ARG A 46 14.50 12.63 -10.34
CA ARG A 46 13.46 12.25 -11.31
C ARG A 46 12.13 11.89 -10.65
N TYR A 47 12.19 11.30 -9.45
CA TYR A 47 11.04 11.04 -8.61
C TYR A 47 11.20 11.83 -7.30
N LEU A 48 10.42 12.90 -7.11
CA LEU A 48 10.51 13.76 -5.91
C LEU A 48 9.43 13.45 -4.87
N LEU A 49 8.38 12.74 -5.24
CA LEU A 49 7.27 12.35 -4.37
C LEU A 49 7.25 10.84 -4.14
N LEU A 50 7.67 10.06 -5.14
CA LEU A 50 7.73 8.60 -5.09
C LEU A 50 9.16 8.10 -4.82
N ASP A 51 9.37 7.36 -3.71
CA ASP A 51 10.61 6.63 -3.46
C ASP A 51 10.70 5.37 -4.35
N ALA A 52 10.90 5.60 -5.65
CA ALA A 52 10.98 4.56 -6.68
C ALA A 52 12.13 3.57 -6.42
N ALA A 53 13.24 4.04 -5.85
CA ALA A 53 14.41 3.22 -5.55
C ALA A 53 14.12 2.22 -4.42
N ARG A 54 13.48 2.65 -3.32
CA ARG A 54 13.03 1.70 -2.28
C ARG A 54 11.92 0.80 -2.80
N LEU A 55 10.96 1.33 -3.57
CA LEU A 55 9.84 0.54 -4.09
C LEU A 55 10.31 -0.61 -5.01
N VAL A 56 11.32 -0.40 -5.85
CA VAL A 56 11.94 -1.48 -6.63
C VAL A 56 12.73 -2.44 -5.74
N ARG A 57 13.63 -1.93 -4.88
CA ARG A 57 14.52 -2.77 -4.05
C ARG A 57 13.78 -3.65 -3.05
N CYS A 58 12.77 -3.13 -2.36
CA CYS A 58 11.96 -3.89 -1.38
C CYS A 58 11.19 -5.06 -2.01
N ASN A 59 10.96 -5.03 -3.32
CA ASN A 59 10.22 -6.07 -4.04
C ASN A 59 11.13 -6.96 -4.92
N ALA A 60 12.45 -6.76 -4.91
CA ALA A 60 13.42 -7.45 -5.77
C ALA A 60 13.73 -8.90 -5.34
N LEU A 61 12.69 -9.71 -5.17
CA LEU A 61 12.75 -11.10 -4.69
C LEU A 61 12.58 -12.10 -5.84
N GLY A 62 13.56 -12.98 -6.03
CA GLY A 62 13.55 -14.00 -7.07
C GLY A 62 13.95 -13.48 -8.46
N GLU A 63 13.38 -14.07 -9.51
CA GLU A 63 13.71 -13.74 -10.91
C GLU A 63 13.29 -12.30 -11.28
N PRO A 64 14.18 -11.50 -11.91
CA PRO A 64 13.89 -10.11 -12.31
C PRO A 64 12.59 -9.94 -13.10
N LEU A 65 12.33 -10.82 -14.07
CA LEU A 65 11.11 -10.78 -14.87
C LEU A 65 9.84 -10.94 -14.02
N ASN A 66 9.88 -11.71 -12.93
CA ASN A 66 8.70 -11.99 -12.12
C ASN A 66 8.34 -10.81 -11.22
N TYR A 67 9.30 -10.30 -10.43
CA TYR A 67 8.99 -9.18 -9.54
C TYR A 67 8.73 -7.87 -10.29
N LEU A 68 9.39 -7.63 -11.43
CA LEU A 68 9.09 -6.47 -12.28
C LEU A 68 7.68 -6.52 -12.88
N ASN A 69 7.17 -7.71 -13.26
CA ASN A 69 5.78 -7.87 -13.70
C ASN A 69 4.77 -7.61 -12.55
N ILE A 70 5.06 -8.11 -11.35
CA ILE A 70 4.22 -7.87 -10.15
C ILE A 70 4.18 -6.37 -9.82
N LEU A 71 5.33 -5.72 -9.74
CA LEU A 71 5.44 -4.29 -9.44
C LEU A 71 4.79 -3.42 -10.52
N THR A 72 4.98 -3.73 -11.80
CA THR A 72 4.31 -3.04 -12.91
C THR A 72 2.78 -3.20 -12.84
N THR A 73 2.29 -4.37 -12.39
CA THR A 73 0.86 -4.61 -12.16
C THR A 73 0.32 -3.77 -10.99
N ALA A 74 1.02 -3.70 -9.86
CA ALA A 74 0.64 -2.88 -8.72
C ALA A 74 0.63 -1.38 -9.07
N LEU A 75 1.65 -0.89 -9.77
CA LEU A 75 1.73 0.50 -10.24
C LEU A 75 0.58 0.86 -11.20
N ASN A 76 0.10 -0.07 -12.03
CA ASN A 76 -1.08 0.13 -12.89
C ASN A 76 -2.37 0.33 -12.06
N ILE A 77 -2.52 -0.38 -10.94
CA ILE A 77 -3.64 -0.17 -10.00
C ILE A 77 -3.49 1.17 -9.25
N LEU A 78 -2.28 1.52 -8.83
CA LEU A 78 -1.98 2.80 -8.16
C LEU A 78 -2.18 4.02 -9.08
N GLU A 79 -1.82 3.94 -10.37
CA GLU A 79 -2.12 4.99 -11.37
C GLU A 79 -3.63 5.23 -11.48
N LYS A 80 -4.44 4.15 -11.47
CA LYS A 80 -5.90 4.23 -11.52
C LYS A 80 -6.50 4.89 -10.27
N TYR A 81 -5.95 4.66 -9.08
CA TYR A 81 -6.37 5.40 -7.87
C TYR A 81 -6.12 6.90 -8.03
N GLY A 82 -4.94 7.31 -8.50
CA GLY A 82 -4.62 8.71 -8.80
C GLY A 82 -5.58 9.35 -9.82
N ARG A 83 -5.75 8.71 -10.99
CA ARG A 83 -6.70 9.16 -12.02
C ARG A 83 -8.15 9.27 -11.52
N ASN A 84 -8.62 8.31 -10.71
CA ASN A 84 -9.97 8.35 -10.14
C ASN A 84 -10.20 9.52 -9.17
N LEU A 85 -9.15 10.03 -8.53
CA LEU A 85 -9.23 11.23 -7.67
C LEU A 85 -9.20 12.54 -8.47
N LEU A 86 -8.59 12.54 -9.65
CA LEU A 86 -8.61 13.67 -10.59
C LEU A 86 -9.92 13.76 -11.40
N SER A 87 -10.63 12.64 -11.56
CA SER A 87 -11.88 12.57 -12.34
C SER A 87 -12.98 13.48 -11.76
N PRO A 88 -13.73 14.22 -12.59
CA PRO A 88 -14.94 14.93 -12.15
C PRO A 88 -16.11 13.98 -11.85
N GLN A 89 -16.01 12.69 -12.18
CA GLN A 89 -16.99 11.65 -11.87
C GLN A 89 -16.36 10.58 -10.95
N ARG A 90 -15.96 10.98 -9.74
CA ARG A 90 -15.30 10.08 -8.78
C ARG A 90 -16.22 8.91 -8.37
N PRO A 91 -15.69 7.69 -8.15
CA PRO A 91 -16.47 6.57 -7.62
C PRO A 91 -17.14 6.92 -6.28
N ARG A 92 -18.36 6.41 -6.04
CA ARG A 92 -19.15 6.77 -4.83
C ARG A 92 -18.45 6.56 -3.48
N TYR A 93 -17.46 5.67 -3.43
CA TYR A 93 -16.68 5.35 -2.24
C TYR A 93 -15.20 5.78 -2.37
N TRP A 94 -14.89 6.77 -3.22
CA TRP A 94 -13.52 7.26 -3.45
C TRP A 94 -12.77 7.66 -2.18
N ARG A 95 -13.48 7.99 -1.10
CA ARG A 95 -12.90 8.39 0.18
C ARG A 95 -12.25 7.26 0.97
N SER A 96 -12.40 5.99 0.58
CA SER A 96 -11.86 4.85 1.34
C SER A 96 -11.41 3.68 0.47
N VAL A 97 -10.20 3.15 0.73
CA VAL A 97 -9.68 1.92 0.15
C VAL A 97 -9.71 0.82 1.19
N LYS A 98 -10.47 -0.26 0.95
CA LYS A 98 -10.56 -1.40 1.86
C LYS A 98 -9.56 -2.51 1.48
N PHE A 99 -8.79 -2.97 2.47
CA PHE A 99 -7.80 -4.05 2.34
C PHE A 99 -8.43 -5.43 2.14
N ASN A 100 -9.69 -5.62 2.58
CA ASN A 100 -10.45 -6.86 2.34
C ASN A 100 -10.92 -7.03 0.89
N ASN A 101 -10.65 -6.07 -0.01
CA ASN A 101 -10.82 -6.23 -1.44
C ASN A 101 -9.75 -7.19 -1.99
N PRO A 102 -10.09 -8.37 -2.56
CA PRO A 102 -9.11 -9.33 -3.05
C PRO A 102 -8.15 -8.74 -4.08
N VAL A 103 -8.62 -7.81 -4.92
CA VAL A 103 -7.81 -7.09 -5.91
C VAL A 103 -6.71 -6.26 -5.24
N PHE A 104 -7.04 -5.59 -4.13
CA PHE A 104 -6.05 -4.82 -3.39
C PHE A 104 -5.03 -5.76 -2.74
N HIS A 105 -5.52 -6.79 -2.05
CA HIS A 105 -4.69 -7.78 -1.36
C HIS A 105 -3.69 -8.49 -2.29
N SER A 106 -4.13 -8.99 -3.45
CA SER A 106 -3.27 -9.77 -4.36
C SER A 106 -2.36 -8.94 -5.27
N THR A 107 -2.50 -7.60 -5.30
CA THR A 107 -1.69 -6.74 -6.19
C THR A 107 -0.96 -5.60 -5.49
N VAL A 108 -1.66 -4.75 -4.72
CA VAL A 108 -1.07 -3.57 -4.08
C VAL A 108 -0.55 -3.87 -2.68
N ASP A 109 -1.23 -4.77 -1.95
CA ASP A 109 -0.81 -5.20 -0.61
C ASP A 109 0.30 -6.26 -0.65
N ALA A 110 0.33 -7.06 -1.72
CA ALA A 110 1.41 -7.98 -2.05
C ALA A 110 2.74 -7.28 -2.43
N VAL A 111 2.73 -5.95 -2.61
CA VAL A 111 3.91 -5.14 -2.96
C VAL A 111 4.29 -4.26 -1.78
N GLN A 112 5.49 -4.46 -1.23
CA GLN A 112 6.00 -3.67 -0.11
C GLN A 112 6.14 -2.20 -0.55
N GLY A 113 5.47 -1.30 0.17
CA GLY A 113 5.36 0.12 -0.17
C GLY A 113 4.09 0.52 -0.95
N GLY A 114 3.25 -0.43 -1.39
CA GLY A 114 2.01 -0.12 -2.12
C GLY A 114 1.01 0.72 -1.31
N ARG A 115 0.93 0.51 0.01
CA ARG A 115 0.15 1.36 0.94
C ARG A 115 0.70 2.79 1.07
N ASP A 116 2.01 2.98 0.94
CA ASP A 116 2.63 4.30 1.09
C ASP A 116 2.27 5.20 -0.09
N VAL A 117 2.12 4.64 -1.30
CA VAL A 117 1.64 5.37 -2.48
C VAL A 117 0.17 5.82 -2.33
N LEU A 118 -0.67 5.08 -1.59
CA LEU A 118 -2.00 5.56 -1.23
C LEU A 118 -1.95 6.73 -0.23
N ARG A 119 -1.02 6.71 0.74
CA ARG A 119 -0.82 7.83 1.66
C ARG A 119 -0.36 9.08 0.91
N LEU A 120 0.50 8.96 -0.11
CA LEU A 120 0.86 10.07 -1.03
C LEU A 120 -0.34 10.64 -1.80
N TYR A 121 -1.36 9.84 -2.11
CA TYR A 121 -2.60 10.36 -2.71
C TYR A 121 -3.56 11.05 -1.73
N GLY A 122 -3.31 10.95 -0.41
CA GLY A 122 -4.15 11.55 0.64
C GLY A 122 -4.96 10.57 1.49
N TYR A 123 -4.83 9.26 1.27
CA TYR A 123 -5.46 8.23 2.14
C TYR A 123 -4.64 8.04 3.43
N THR A 124 -4.80 8.95 4.40
CA THR A 124 -3.94 9.05 5.60
C THR A 124 -4.60 8.62 6.91
N GLU A 125 -5.93 8.46 6.96
CA GLU A 125 -6.65 7.97 8.14
C GLU A 125 -6.72 6.43 8.11
N GLU A 126 -6.27 5.73 9.16
CA GLU A 126 -6.30 4.27 9.20
C GLU A 126 -7.65 3.73 9.70
N GLN A 127 -8.21 2.78 8.95
CA GLN A 127 -9.49 2.13 9.26
C GLN A 127 -9.28 0.65 9.62
N PRO A 128 -10.16 0.03 10.43
CA PRO A 128 -10.03 -1.38 10.81
C PRO A 128 -9.97 -2.38 9.64
N ASP A 129 -10.43 -1.98 8.45
CA ASP A 129 -10.34 -2.76 7.22
C ASP A 129 -9.76 -1.97 6.01
N GLY A 130 -9.02 -0.87 6.21
CA GLY A 130 -8.52 -0.04 5.10
C GLY A 130 -7.80 1.26 5.45
N LEU A 131 -7.78 2.19 4.49
CA LEU A 131 -7.39 3.61 4.65
C LEU A 131 -8.53 4.52 4.16
N SER A 132 -8.65 5.72 4.74
CA SER A 132 -9.57 6.78 4.28
C SER A 132 -8.89 8.15 4.11
N PHE A 133 -9.54 9.00 3.31
CA PHE A 133 -9.32 10.45 3.35
C PHE A 133 -9.86 11.02 4.67
N PRO A 134 -9.12 11.92 5.37
CA PRO A 134 -9.57 12.55 6.61
C PRO A 134 -10.97 13.17 6.52
N GLU A 135 -11.76 13.06 7.59
CA GLU A 135 -13.15 13.55 7.65
C GLU A 135 -13.32 15.05 7.35
N ASP A 136 -12.28 15.86 7.60
CA ASP A 136 -12.23 17.30 7.34
C ASP A 136 -11.86 17.68 5.89
N GLN A 137 -11.24 16.77 5.13
CA GLN A 137 -10.87 17.01 3.74
C GLN A 137 -12.00 16.61 2.79
N GLU A 138 -12.87 17.54 2.39
CA GLU A 138 -13.97 17.25 1.44
C GLU A 138 -13.48 16.80 0.05
N GLU A 139 -12.41 17.41 -0.47
CA GLU A 139 -11.89 17.24 -1.84
C GLU A 139 -10.39 16.91 -1.88
N PRO A 140 -9.92 16.06 -2.82
CA PRO A 140 -8.51 15.69 -2.95
C PRO A 140 -7.66 16.83 -3.55
N HIS A 141 -6.39 16.93 -3.14
CA HIS A 141 -5.46 17.97 -3.62
C HIS A 141 -5.00 17.73 -5.07
N GLY A 142 -5.82 18.13 -6.05
CA GLY A 142 -5.66 17.77 -7.47
C GLY A 142 -4.32 18.13 -8.15
N HIS A 143 -3.52 19.07 -7.63
CA HIS A 143 -2.15 19.28 -8.13
C HIS A 143 -1.19 18.19 -7.62
N HIS A 144 -1.19 17.94 -6.30
CA HIS A 144 -0.35 16.92 -5.68
C HIS A 144 -0.70 15.52 -6.20
N VAL A 145 -1.99 15.20 -6.28
CA VAL A 145 -2.47 13.93 -6.86
C VAL A 145 -2.00 13.77 -8.30
N ALA A 146 -2.04 14.81 -9.13
CA ALA A 146 -1.56 14.73 -10.52
C ALA A 146 -0.04 14.54 -10.61
N ALA A 147 0.74 15.17 -9.73
CA ALA A 147 2.18 14.97 -9.65
C ALA A 147 2.55 13.53 -9.23
N VAL A 148 1.91 12.98 -8.18
CA VAL A 148 2.10 11.58 -7.76
C VAL A 148 1.64 10.61 -8.85
N THR A 149 0.51 10.87 -9.51
CA THR A 149 0.01 10.05 -10.63
C THR A 149 1.01 10.01 -11.78
N LEU A 150 1.65 11.13 -12.11
CA LEU A 150 2.66 11.20 -13.16
C LEU A 150 3.93 10.43 -12.80
N GLU A 151 4.42 10.50 -11.56
CA GLU A 151 5.60 9.75 -11.12
C GLU A 151 5.34 8.23 -11.08
N VAL A 152 4.14 7.80 -10.66
CA VAL A 152 3.70 6.40 -10.73
C VAL A 152 3.57 5.91 -12.18
N LEU A 153 3.00 6.72 -13.07
CA LEU A 153 2.88 6.44 -14.52
C LEU A 153 4.26 6.31 -15.18
N LEU A 154 5.18 7.21 -14.85
CA LEU A 154 6.55 7.23 -15.35
C LEU A 154 7.29 5.95 -14.95
N LEU A 155 7.32 5.61 -13.65
CA LEU A 155 7.95 4.38 -13.16
C LEU A 155 7.35 3.13 -13.81
N ARG A 156 6.01 3.03 -13.89
CA ARG A 156 5.34 1.91 -14.57
C ARG A 156 5.79 1.78 -16.03
N THR A 157 5.93 2.91 -16.73
CA THR A 157 6.32 2.94 -18.15
C THR A 157 7.77 2.49 -18.33
N GLU A 158 8.68 2.92 -17.46
CA GLU A 158 10.08 2.50 -17.49
C GLU A 158 10.26 1.00 -17.22
N LEU A 159 9.59 0.46 -16.21
CA LEU A 159 9.62 -0.99 -15.95
C LEU A 159 8.98 -1.79 -17.10
N SER A 160 7.95 -1.25 -17.76
CA SER A 160 7.36 -1.87 -18.96
C SER A 160 8.33 -1.89 -20.14
N LEU A 161 9.10 -0.81 -20.34
CA LEU A 161 10.11 -0.71 -21.40
C LEU A 161 11.33 -1.60 -21.12
N LEU A 162 11.71 -1.82 -19.85
CA LEU A 162 12.70 -2.84 -19.47
C LEU A 162 12.21 -4.25 -19.79
N LEU A 163 11.00 -4.60 -19.37
CA LEU A 163 10.41 -5.93 -19.64
C LEU A 163 10.31 -6.22 -21.16
N ALA A 164 10.25 -5.18 -21.99
CA ALA A 164 10.27 -5.25 -23.45
C ALA A 164 11.66 -5.09 -24.10
N ASN A 165 12.74 -4.99 -23.31
CA ASN A 165 14.13 -4.71 -23.77
C ASN A 165 14.24 -3.52 -24.74
N SER A 166 13.48 -2.44 -24.47
CA SER A 166 13.33 -1.28 -25.35
C SER A 166 13.58 0.07 -24.64
N HIS A 167 14.09 0.03 -23.41
CA HIS A 167 14.33 1.22 -22.59
C HIS A 167 15.56 2.03 -23.09
N PRO A 168 15.43 3.33 -23.38
CA PRO A 168 16.49 4.13 -24.02
C PRO A 168 17.75 4.31 -23.16
N ARG A 169 17.62 4.20 -21.83
CA ARG A 169 18.74 4.22 -20.87
C ARG A 169 18.87 2.92 -20.06
N GLU A 170 18.68 1.76 -20.70
CA GLU A 170 18.82 0.40 -20.12
C GLU A 170 19.86 0.32 -18.98
N LYS A 171 21.13 0.64 -19.27
CA LYS A 171 22.26 0.57 -18.31
C LYS A 171 22.12 1.46 -17.06
N ALA A 172 21.40 2.58 -17.12
CA ALA A 172 21.20 3.45 -15.97
C ALA A 172 20.11 2.90 -15.03
N LEU A 173 19.14 2.17 -15.58
CA LEU A 173 18.09 1.52 -14.83
C LEU A 173 18.51 0.11 -14.36
N GLU A 174 19.48 -0.52 -15.04
CA GLU A 174 20.23 -1.65 -14.49
C GLU A 174 20.98 -1.30 -13.19
N GLN A 175 21.50 -0.08 -13.00
CA GLN A 175 22.17 0.29 -11.75
C GLN A 175 21.19 0.27 -10.56
N LEU A 176 19.98 0.80 -10.74
CA LEU A 176 18.86 0.69 -9.80
C LEU A 176 18.47 -0.77 -9.46
N LEU A 177 18.90 -1.75 -10.26
CA LEU A 177 18.67 -3.19 -10.07
C LEU A 177 19.93 -3.96 -9.63
N LYS A 178 21.11 -3.34 -9.61
CA LYS A 178 22.41 -4.01 -9.39
C LYS A 178 23.14 -3.60 -8.11
N ASP A 179 22.73 -2.53 -7.44
CA ASP A 179 23.31 -2.12 -6.15
C ASP A 179 22.98 -3.14 -5.04
N LYS A 180 23.86 -4.14 -4.89
CA LYS A 180 23.82 -5.15 -3.83
C LYS A 180 24.81 -4.82 -2.71
N ALA A 181 24.25 -4.27 -1.64
CA ALA A 181 24.64 -4.57 -0.26
C ALA A 181 26.10 -4.33 0.16
N GLU A 182 26.59 -3.11 -0.07
CA GLU A 182 27.38 -2.39 0.94
C GLU A 182 26.63 -1.06 1.20
N ASP A 183 26.66 -0.56 2.45
CA ASP A 183 25.93 0.61 2.95
C ASP A 183 24.42 0.73 2.63
N ASP A 184 23.57 -0.02 3.37
CA ASP A 184 22.57 0.64 4.24
C ASP A 184 21.90 -0.35 5.23
N VAL A 185 22.22 -0.24 6.52
CA VAL A 185 21.53 -0.95 7.63
C VAL A 185 21.05 0.03 8.71
N LEU A 186 21.24 1.35 8.50
CA LEU A 186 21.07 2.39 9.52
C LEU A 186 20.25 3.60 9.04
N GLN A 187 19.18 3.38 8.25
CA GLN A 187 18.17 4.42 7.99
C GLN A 187 16.75 3.85 7.81
N LEU A 188 16.05 3.64 8.93
CA LEU A 188 14.61 3.31 8.98
C LEU A 188 13.83 4.22 9.95
N SER A 189 14.18 5.51 9.99
CA SER A 189 13.34 6.56 10.56
C SER A 189 13.84 7.95 10.15
N GLU A 190 13.36 8.50 9.03
CA GLU A 190 12.92 9.90 8.90
C GLU A 190 12.44 10.21 7.47
N PHE A 191 11.33 10.94 7.37
CA PHE A 191 10.91 11.68 6.18
C PHE A 191 10.01 12.83 6.66
N ASP A 192 10.61 14.00 6.88
CA ASP A 192 9.91 15.21 7.31
C ASP A 192 9.57 16.09 6.08
N PRO A 193 8.30 16.45 5.80
CA PRO A 193 7.94 17.14 4.56
C PRO A 193 8.39 18.61 4.52
N LEU A 194 9.43 18.90 3.73
CA LEU A 194 9.87 20.27 3.44
C LEU A 194 8.84 21.06 2.61
N LEU A 195 7.90 21.72 3.28
CA LEU A 195 7.07 22.77 2.70
C LEU A 195 7.49 24.15 3.24
N ARG A 196 8.04 25.00 2.36
CA ARG A 196 8.28 26.42 2.67
C ARG A 196 6.96 27.19 2.71
N GLU A 197 6.75 27.93 3.80
CA GLU A 197 5.60 28.80 3.96
C GLU A 197 5.57 29.95 2.93
N ILE A 198 4.37 30.28 2.43
CA ILE A 198 4.03 31.61 1.94
C ILE A 198 2.80 32.05 2.72
N ALA A 199 2.97 32.99 3.65
CA ALA A 199 1.87 33.57 4.42
C ALA A 199 0.91 34.35 3.52
N PRO A 200 -0.39 34.32 3.81
CA PRO A 200 -0.94 35.44 4.55
C PRO A 200 -1.97 35.05 5.63
N GLY A 201 -2.11 35.91 6.64
CA GLY A 201 -3.31 35.98 7.49
C GLY A 201 -3.87 37.41 7.49
N PRO A 202 -4.73 37.79 8.45
CA PRO A 202 -5.52 36.93 9.34
C PRO A 202 -7.03 37.27 9.30
N LEU A 203 -7.91 36.28 9.55
CA LEU A 203 -9.32 36.53 9.88
C LEU A 203 -9.78 35.69 11.07
N THR A 204 -10.77 36.20 11.80
CA THR A 204 -10.99 35.87 13.22
C THR A 204 -12.36 35.24 13.50
N THR A 205 -12.36 34.17 14.31
CA THR A 205 -13.46 33.71 15.20
C THR A 205 -14.75 33.21 14.49
N PRO A 206 -15.50 32.23 15.04
CA PRO A 206 -15.95 32.14 16.43
C PRO A 206 -15.52 30.90 17.23
N SER A 207 -15.52 31.03 18.56
CA SER A 207 -15.22 29.95 19.51
C SER A 207 -16.38 28.96 19.64
N ALA A 208 -16.08 27.67 19.58
CA ALA A 208 -16.99 26.60 19.99
C ALA A 208 -16.84 26.26 21.50
N PRO A 209 -17.84 25.64 22.15
CA PRO A 209 -17.78 25.34 23.59
C PRO A 209 -16.72 24.27 23.91
N GLY A 210 -16.04 24.43 25.05
CA GLY A 210 -15.00 23.50 25.49
C GLY A 210 -15.55 22.12 25.88
N LEU A 211 -14.95 21.06 25.34
CA LEU A 211 -15.15 19.69 25.78
C LEU A 211 -14.30 19.41 27.05
N PRO A 212 -14.73 18.49 27.95
CA PRO A 212 -14.00 18.25 29.20
C PRO A 212 -12.65 17.56 28.98
N LEU A 213 -11.64 17.93 29.78
CA LEU A 213 -10.36 17.21 29.86
C LEU A 213 -10.57 15.82 30.48
N GLY A 214 -10.74 14.82 29.63
CA GLY A 214 -10.88 13.42 30.05
C GLY A 214 -9.56 12.80 30.54
N PRO A 215 -9.62 11.76 31.38
CA PRO A 215 -8.45 10.93 31.67
C PRO A 215 -7.99 10.18 30.41
N CYS A 216 -6.72 9.81 30.39
CA CYS A 216 -6.08 9.00 29.36
C CYS A 216 -6.87 7.71 29.09
N PHE A 217 -7.37 7.55 27.87
CA PHE A 217 -8.22 6.43 27.44
C PHE A 217 -7.65 5.05 27.80
N LEU A 218 -6.32 4.90 27.73
CA LEU A 218 -5.62 3.63 27.93
C LEU A 218 -5.33 3.27 29.40
N CYS A 219 -5.45 4.20 30.35
CA CYS A 219 -5.11 3.94 31.76
C CYS A 219 -6.04 4.59 32.80
N GLY A 220 -6.99 5.43 32.39
CA GLY A 220 -8.01 6.08 33.24
C GLY A 220 -7.50 7.04 34.31
N SER A 221 -6.17 7.15 34.51
CA SER A 221 -5.59 7.65 35.78
C SER A 221 -4.80 8.95 35.66
N ALA A 222 -4.21 9.24 34.49
CA ALA A 222 -3.52 10.49 34.19
C ALA A 222 -4.39 11.35 33.25
N PRO A 223 -4.33 12.68 33.27
CA PRO A 223 -5.03 13.52 32.30
C PRO A 223 -4.57 13.18 30.87
N GLY A 224 -5.50 13.15 29.92
CA GLY A 224 -5.17 13.05 28.51
C GLY A 224 -4.61 14.38 28.01
N THR A 225 -3.31 14.42 27.69
CA THR A 225 -2.62 15.63 27.21
C THR A 225 -2.25 15.57 25.74
N LEU A 226 -2.16 14.35 25.17
CA LEU A 226 -1.94 14.11 23.75
C LEU A 226 -3.23 13.58 23.13
N HIS A 227 -3.77 14.27 22.14
CA HIS A 227 -4.84 13.76 21.30
C HIS A 227 -4.24 13.13 20.03
N CYS A 228 -4.56 11.86 19.77
CA CYS A 228 -4.29 11.24 18.49
C CYS A 228 -5.55 11.28 17.62
N ALA A 229 -5.52 12.09 16.55
CA ALA A 229 -6.65 12.24 15.65
C ALA A 229 -7.03 10.92 14.95
N ALA A 230 -6.03 10.13 14.50
CA ALA A 230 -6.27 8.84 13.85
C ALA A 230 -6.92 7.78 14.79
N CYS A 231 -6.62 7.81 16.09
CA CYS A 231 -7.26 6.92 17.06
C CYS A 231 -8.51 7.53 17.74
N LYS A 232 -8.83 8.81 17.47
CA LYS A 232 -9.92 9.60 18.07
C LYS A 232 -9.95 9.46 19.61
N GLN A 233 -8.76 9.46 20.21
CA GLN A 233 -8.51 9.18 21.63
C GLN A 233 -7.52 10.17 22.22
N VAL A 234 -7.69 10.47 23.51
CA VAL A 234 -6.74 11.29 24.29
C VAL A 234 -5.98 10.40 25.26
N SER A 235 -4.65 10.48 25.22
CA SER A 235 -3.70 9.68 25.98
C SER A 235 -2.75 10.57 26.81
N CYS A 236 -2.18 10.02 27.87
CA CYS A 236 -1.01 10.61 28.53
C CYS A 236 0.26 10.18 27.76
N PRO A 237 1.38 10.92 27.87
CA PRO A 237 2.57 10.70 27.02
C PRO A 237 3.18 9.30 27.14
N THR A 238 3.02 8.63 28.29
CA THR A 238 3.53 7.28 28.53
C THR A 238 2.72 6.22 27.79
N CYS A 239 1.39 6.23 27.95
CA CYS A 239 0.52 5.27 27.26
C CYS A 239 0.47 5.54 25.75
N ASP A 240 0.59 6.80 25.35
CA ASP A 240 0.78 7.19 23.95
C ASP A 240 2.00 6.51 23.32
N ARG A 241 3.19 6.66 23.92
CA ARG A 241 4.44 6.07 23.42
C ARG A 241 4.41 4.54 23.35
N LEU A 242 3.62 3.87 24.20
CA LEU A 242 3.44 2.42 24.14
C LEU A 242 2.48 2.00 23.03
N PHE A 243 1.35 2.70 22.87
CA PHE A 243 0.33 2.36 21.87
C PHE A 243 0.75 2.75 20.44
N HIS A 244 1.32 3.95 20.29
CA HIS A 244 1.94 4.43 19.06
C HIS A 244 3.42 3.99 18.93
N GLY A 245 3.91 3.12 19.83
CA GLY A 245 5.19 2.43 19.66
C GLY A 245 5.10 1.19 18.75
N HIS A 246 3.88 0.73 18.44
CA HIS A 246 3.67 -0.38 17.50
C HIS A 246 3.96 0.07 16.05
N PRO A 247 4.63 -0.73 15.20
CA PRO A 247 5.00 -0.33 13.84
C PRO A 247 3.83 0.18 13.00
N SER A 248 2.65 -0.44 13.11
CA SER A 248 1.42 -0.04 12.40
C SER A 248 0.67 1.16 13.02
N ARG A 249 1.30 1.89 13.95
CA ARG A 249 0.70 3.03 14.68
C ARG A 249 1.71 4.16 14.91
N ALA A 250 3.00 3.92 14.67
CA ALA A 250 4.08 4.89 14.82
C ALA A 250 3.91 6.14 13.93
N HIS A 251 3.23 5.99 12.78
CA HIS A 251 2.94 7.08 11.84
C HIS A 251 1.86 8.07 12.35
N HIS A 252 1.16 7.75 13.45
CA HIS A 252 0.02 8.56 13.89
C HIS A 252 0.44 9.94 14.40
N LEU A 253 -0.16 10.98 13.82
CA LEU A 253 0.00 12.36 14.26
C LEU A 253 -0.65 12.56 15.64
N ARG A 254 0.07 13.24 16.54
CA ARG A 254 -0.29 13.40 17.96
C ARG A 254 -0.16 14.86 18.36
N GLN A 255 -1.26 15.47 18.73
CA GLN A 255 -1.34 16.90 19.06
C GLN A 255 -1.44 17.10 20.57
N THR A 256 -0.59 17.96 21.12
CA THR A 256 -0.72 18.47 22.50
C THR A 256 -1.94 19.38 22.59
N LEU A 257 -2.90 19.08 23.47
CA LEU A 257 -4.07 19.92 23.68
C LEU A 257 -3.69 21.22 24.42
N PRO A 258 -3.91 22.42 23.86
CA PRO A 258 -3.52 23.67 24.52
C PRO A 258 -4.44 24.03 25.69
N GLY A 259 -3.92 24.00 26.92
CA GLY A 259 -4.70 24.29 28.13
C GLY A 259 -3.86 24.79 29.31
N ALA A 260 -3.73 26.11 29.44
CA ALA A 260 -3.21 26.87 30.59
C ALA A 260 -1.78 26.54 31.09
N ILE A 261 -0.83 27.42 30.76
CA ILE A 261 0.44 27.55 31.48
C ILE A 261 0.20 28.24 32.85
N GLN A 262 0.63 27.60 33.94
CA GLN A 262 1.23 28.24 35.13
C GLN A 262 1.80 27.15 36.05
N ALA A 263 3.09 27.11 36.39
CA ALA A 263 4.24 27.82 35.86
C ALA A 263 5.48 26.88 35.84
N THR A 264 6.51 27.24 35.09
CA THR A 264 7.65 26.34 34.78
C THR A 264 8.83 26.44 35.75
N HIS A 265 9.72 25.44 35.65
CA HIS A 265 11.14 25.40 36.02
C HIS A 265 11.62 24.97 37.42
N LEU A 266 12.47 23.92 37.38
CA LEU A 266 13.68 23.66 38.17
C LEU A 266 13.59 22.99 39.56
N SER A 267 13.63 21.64 39.54
CA SER A 267 14.61 20.84 40.32
C SER A 267 16.07 21.16 39.89
N PRO A 268 17.15 20.65 40.52
CA PRO A 268 17.28 19.74 41.68
C PRO A 268 18.12 20.43 42.82
N SER A 269 18.73 19.82 43.85
CA SER A 269 19.15 18.43 44.14
C SER A 269 19.11 18.07 45.64
N LEU A 270 19.34 16.78 45.92
CA LEU A 270 19.67 16.14 47.22
C LEU A 270 21.21 16.30 47.49
N PRO A 271 21.94 15.57 48.38
CA PRO A 271 21.56 14.49 49.32
C PRO A 271 22.27 14.44 50.71
N ALA A 272 21.81 13.51 51.57
CA ALA A 272 22.58 12.74 52.60
C ALA A 272 23.31 13.54 53.73
N SER A 273 23.82 12.97 54.84
CA SER A 273 23.83 11.63 55.48
C SER A 273 24.11 11.83 57.01
N ALA A 274 24.14 10.89 57.97
CA ALA A 274 24.12 9.42 57.99
C ALA A 274 23.69 8.87 59.39
N GLN A 275 23.43 7.54 59.47
CA GLN A 275 23.89 6.54 60.49
C GLN A 275 23.80 6.84 62.02
N PRO A 276 23.45 5.86 62.90
CA PRO A 276 24.13 4.54 62.96
C PRO A 276 23.24 3.28 63.19
N GLN A 277 23.91 2.14 63.34
CA GLN A 277 23.44 0.73 63.53
C GLN A 277 22.97 0.44 64.99
N PRO A 278 22.62 -0.81 65.44
CA PRO A 278 22.51 -2.11 64.76
C PRO A 278 21.21 -2.93 65.11
N HIS A 279 21.32 -4.28 65.21
CA HIS A 279 20.30 -5.34 65.52
C HIS A 279 19.51 -5.88 64.28
N LEU A 280 19.22 -7.18 64.08
CA LEU A 280 18.78 -8.28 65.01
C LEU A 280 18.96 -9.74 64.45
N THR A 281 18.55 -10.76 65.23
CA THR A 281 17.98 -12.12 64.89
C THR A 281 18.80 -13.44 64.82
N SER A 282 18.04 -14.57 64.79
CA SER A 282 18.31 -16.05 64.81
C SER A 282 18.83 -16.67 66.12
N LEU A 283 18.52 -17.91 66.53
CA LEU A 283 17.53 -18.98 66.18
C LEU A 283 17.47 -19.98 67.41
N LEU A 284 16.88 -21.20 67.50
CA LEU A 284 16.18 -22.10 66.55
C LEU A 284 14.91 -22.77 67.17
N ALA A 285 14.96 -24.03 67.65
CA ALA A 285 13.79 -24.86 68.06
C ALA A 285 14.16 -26.04 69.00
N LEU A 286 13.17 -26.69 69.64
CA LEU A 286 13.18 -28.15 69.93
C LEU A 286 11.82 -28.72 70.38
N GLY A 287 11.65 -30.04 70.21
CA GLY A 287 10.51 -30.85 70.69
C GLY A 287 9.93 -31.76 69.59
N ASP A 288 10.16 -33.08 69.55
CA ASP A 288 10.99 -33.92 70.44
C ASP A 288 12.47 -33.98 70.05
N GLY A 289 13.35 -34.30 71.01
CA GLY A 289 14.78 -34.55 70.75
C GLY A 289 15.76 -33.95 71.77
N THR A 290 15.76 -34.48 73.00
CA THR A 290 16.87 -34.47 74.00
C THR A 290 17.96 -33.36 73.95
N LEU A 291 18.04 -32.60 75.06
CA LEU A 291 19.25 -31.99 75.67
C LEU A 291 19.83 -30.67 75.09
N SER A 292 20.06 -29.74 76.02
CA SER A 292 21.09 -28.66 76.02
C SER A 292 20.88 -27.35 75.22
N SER A 293 21.35 -26.27 75.85
CA SER A 293 21.61 -24.88 75.37
C SER A 293 23.14 -24.76 75.08
N PRO A 294 23.72 -23.87 74.21
CA PRO A 294 23.31 -22.46 73.94
C PRO A 294 23.59 -21.79 72.54
N ASP A 295 23.08 -20.55 72.35
CA ASP A 295 23.57 -19.39 71.53
C ASP A 295 23.56 -19.41 69.93
N PRO A 296 23.82 -18.29 69.17
CA PRO A 296 23.09 -17.89 67.93
C PRO A 296 24.01 -17.68 66.66
N ALA A 297 23.78 -16.91 65.56
CA ALA A 297 22.85 -15.84 65.13
C ALA A 297 22.79 -15.66 63.57
N SER A 298 21.89 -14.80 63.03
CA SER A 298 21.87 -14.27 61.63
C SER A 298 21.11 -15.08 60.52
N ALA A 299 19.96 -14.60 59.98
CA ALA A 299 19.20 -15.25 58.90
C ALA A 299 18.24 -14.32 58.10
N ARG A 300 17.44 -14.89 57.18
CA ARG A 300 16.37 -14.25 56.36
C ARG A 300 14.98 -14.72 56.84
N LEU A 301 13.93 -13.89 56.78
CA LEU A 301 12.57 -14.29 57.20
C LEU A 301 11.44 -13.97 56.20
N ARG A 302 10.52 -14.94 56.09
CA ARG A 302 9.25 -14.92 55.32
C ARG A 302 8.24 -13.92 55.91
N TRP A 303 7.24 -13.50 55.13
CA TRP A 303 6.28 -12.45 55.55
C TRP A 303 4.82 -12.71 55.14
N HIS A 304 3.89 -12.46 56.07
CA HIS A 304 2.44 -12.53 55.82
C HIS A 304 1.94 -11.22 55.15
N CYS A 305 1.07 -11.33 54.16
CA CYS A 305 0.52 -10.17 53.47
C CYS A 305 -0.67 -9.56 54.22
N ALA A 306 -0.56 -8.32 54.70
CA ALA A 306 -1.57 -7.62 55.51
C ALA A 306 -2.94 -7.34 54.82
N ALA A 307 -3.22 -7.96 53.67
CA ALA A 307 -4.50 -7.93 52.97
C ALA A 307 -5.10 -9.34 52.69
N CYS A 308 -4.35 -10.42 52.93
CA CYS A 308 -4.84 -11.81 52.75
C CYS A 308 -4.12 -12.87 53.62
N ASP A 309 -3.22 -12.45 54.52
CA ASP A 309 -2.37 -13.22 55.44
C ASP A 309 -1.53 -14.38 54.86
N VAL A 310 -1.51 -14.58 53.55
CA VAL A 310 -0.62 -15.56 52.90
C VAL A 310 0.84 -15.25 53.19
N LEU A 311 1.59 -16.29 53.58
CA LEU A 311 3.01 -16.25 53.93
C LEU A 311 3.90 -16.38 52.68
N ASN A 312 4.80 -15.41 52.48
CA ASN A 312 5.61 -15.24 51.27
C ASN A 312 7.11 -15.38 51.56
N GLU A 313 7.89 -15.74 50.54
CA GLU A 313 9.34 -15.89 50.63
C GLU A 313 10.07 -14.61 51.08
N PRO A 314 11.25 -14.72 51.74
CA PRO A 314 11.95 -13.54 52.28
C PRO A 314 12.35 -12.51 51.22
N TRP A 315 12.58 -12.98 50.00
CA TRP A 315 12.98 -12.22 48.81
C TRP A 315 11.79 -11.83 47.90
N ALA A 316 10.60 -12.39 48.12
CA ALA A 316 9.42 -12.01 47.36
C ALA A 316 8.97 -10.62 47.81
N VAL A 317 8.95 -9.65 46.89
CA VAL A 317 8.54 -8.26 47.16
C VAL A 317 7.02 -8.12 47.14
N LEU A 318 6.35 -8.92 46.31
CA LEU A 318 4.90 -9.02 46.16
C LEU A 318 4.37 -10.31 46.79
N CYS A 319 3.11 -10.31 47.22
CA CYS A 319 2.47 -11.51 47.75
C CYS A 319 2.10 -12.50 46.63
N VAL A 320 2.52 -13.76 46.76
CA VAL A 320 2.35 -14.82 45.76
C VAL A 320 0.88 -15.12 45.42
N ALA A 321 -0.05 -14.84 46.34
CA ALA A 321 -1.48 -15.13 46.17
C ALA A 321 -2.34 -13.91 45.76
N CYS A 322 -1.82 -12.67 45.84
CA CYS A 322 -2.63 -11.47 45.55
C CYS A 322 -1.87 -10.30 44.90
N GLY A 323 -0.58 -10.46 44.57
CA GLY A 323 0.23 -9.45 43.88
C GLY A 323 0.60 -8.20 44.71
N ARG A 324 0.09 -8.03 45.93
CA ARG A 324 0.29 -6.79 46.71
C ARG A 324 1.69 -6.71 47.33
N PRO A 325 2.34 -5.52 47.31
CA PRO A 325 3.69 -5.34 47.87
C PRO A 325 3.73 -5.40 49.40
N ARG A 326 4.88 -5.86 49.92
CA ARG A 326 5.19 -5.99 51.36
C ARG A 326 5.09 -4.65 52.09
N GLY A 327 4.04 -4.48 52.90
CA GLY A 327 3.85 -3.33 53.80
C GLY A 327 2.62 -2.47 53.52
N CYS A 328 1.86 -2.73 52.44
CA CYS A 328 0.63 -2.01 52.15
C CYS A 328 -0.44 -2.22 53.24
N LYS A 329 -1.06 -1.13 53.74
CA LYS A 329 -2.12 -1.13 54.77
C LYS A 329 -3.47 -0.76 54.16
N VAL A 330 -4.54 -1.37 54.65
CA VAL A 330 -5.92 -1.25 54.12
C VAL A 330 -6.76 -0.26 54.94
N LEU A 331 -7.67 0.45 54.27
CA LEU A 331 -8.85 1.09 54.88
C LEU A 331 -10.14 0.40 54.38
N GLY A 332 -11.19 0.41 55.20
CA GLY A 332 -12.33 -0.52 55.14
C GLY A 332 -13.44 -0.24 54.09
N PRO A 333 -14.49 -1.10 54.03
CA PRO A 333 -15.23 -1.35 52.78
C PRO A 333 -16.73 -0.99 52.77
N GLY A 334 -17.28 -0.88 51.55
CA GLY A 334 -18.71 -0.77 51.21
C GLY A 334 -18.94 0.14 49.98
N LEU A 335 -19.87 -0.11 49.05
CA LEU A 335 -20.82 -1.22 48.87
C LEU A 335 -21.24 -1.33 47.38
N GLU A 336 -21.52 -2.56 46.92
CA GLU A 336 -22.23 -2.92 45.66
C GLU A 336 -21.58 -2.63 44.29
N SER A 337 -22.28 -3.04 43.22
CA SER A 337 -21.77 -3.48 41.90
C SER A 337 -22.91 -3.38 40.85
N PRO A 338 -22.67 -3.42 39.51
CA PRO A 338 -21.79 -4.39 38.83
C PRO A 338 -21.06 -3.95 37.52
N GLN A 339 -20.35 -4.92 36.92
CA GLN A 339 -19.76 -4.97 35.55
C GLN A 339 -18.43 -4.22 35.33
N GLY A 340 -17.42 -4.93 34.79
CA GLY A 340 -16.14 -4.35 34.35
C GLY A 340 -14.96 -5.34 34.36
N THR A 341 -14.36 -5.63 33.20
CA THR A 341 -13.26 -6.60 32.97
C THR A 341 -11.85 -5.98 33.03
N GLY A 342 -10.83 -6.76 33.41
CA GLY A 342 -9.38 -6.39 33.33
C GLY A 342 -8.81 -5.86 34.67
N GLY A 343 -7.50 -5.96 34.99
CA GLY A 343 -6.32 -6.46 34.25
C GLY A 343 -5.71 -5.40 33.31
N LEU A 344 -4.43 -5.01 33.39
CA LEU A 344 -3.26 -5.48 34.16
C LEU A 344 -2.42 -4.30 34.74
N GLU A 345 -1.55 -4.59 35.71
CA GLU A 345 -0.33 -3.81 36.10
C GLU A 345 0.91 -4.42 35.40
N PRO A 346 2.00 -3.66 35.03
CA PRO A 346 3.15 -3.48 35.96
C PRO A 346 4.11 -2.25 35.76
N GLU A 347 5.08 -2.09 36.67
CA GLU A 347 6.26 -1.17 36.64
C GLU A 347 7.48 -1.74 35.82
N VAL A 348 8.73 -1.19 35.72
CA VAL A 348 9.48 -0.05 36.32
C VAL A 348 10.69 0.37 35.43
N ALA A 349 11.32 1.55 35.63
CA ALA A 349 12.66 1.91 35.08
C ALA A 349 13.43 2.95 35.95
N ARG A 350 14.78 3.09 35.82
CA ARG A 350 15.64 4.02 36.61
C ARG A 350 17.06 4.28 36.02
N GLY A 351 17.63 5.51 36.13
CA GLY A 351 19.10 5.76 35.99
C GLY A 351 19.55 7.19 35.58
N GLN A 352 20.66 7.72 36.15
CA GLN A 352 21.35 9.02 35.85
C GLN A 352 22.87 8.95 36.22
N TRP A 353 23.72 9.96 35.91
CA TRP A 353 25.18 9.99 36.25
C TRP A 353 25.72 11.39 36.63
N ALA A 354 26.89 11.49 37.28
CA ALA A 354 27.47 12.78 37.73
C ALA A 354 28.86 13.09 37.12
N CYS A 355 29.11 14.36 36.78
CA CYS A 355 30.35 14.80 36.13
C CYS A 355 31.53 14.91 37.10
N GLN A 356 32.62 14.18 36.86
CA GLN A 356 33.79 14.16 37.73
C GLN A 356 34.56 15.50 37.82
N SER A 357 34.37 16.43 36.86
CA SER A 357 35.09 17.72 36.83
C SER A 357 34.33 18.90 37.46
N CYS A 358 32.99 18.83 37.59
CA CYS A 358 32.17 19.92 38.14
C CYS A 358 30.96 19.45 38.99
N THR A 359 30.94 18.17 39.33
CA THR A 359 29.92 17.44 40.13
C THR A 359 28.46 17.52 39.66
N PHE A 360 28.16 18.20 38.56
CA PHE A 360 26.80 18.30 38.01
C PHE A 360 26.21 16.93 37.62
N GLU A 361 24.98 16.66 38.04
CA GLU A 361 24.21 15.46 37.70
C GLU A 361 23.58 15.62 36.30
N ASN A 362 23.94 14.71 35.40
CA ASN A 362 23.49 14.66 34.01
C ASN A 362 22.59 13.42 33.81
N GLU A 363 21.69 13.47 32.82
CA GLU A 363 20.85 12.33 32.50
C GLU A 363 21.65 11.16 31.89
N ALA A 364 21.15 9.93 32.04
CA ALA A 364 21.86 8.71 31.64
C ALA A 364 22.31 8.67 30.17
N ALA A 365 21.65 9.43 29.28
CA ALA A 365 21.97 9.54 27.86
C ALA A 365 22.95 10.67 27.49
N ALA A 366 23.28 11.58 28.42
CA ALA A 366 24.19 12.69 28.13
C ALA A 366 25.65 12.21 28.01
N VAL A 367 26.35 12.70 26.96
CA VAL A 367 27.75 12.35 26.63
C VAL A 367 28.73 13.45 27.02
N LEU A 368 28.32 14.72 26.92
CA LEU A 368 29.02 15.88 27.47
C LEU A 368 28.28 16.38 28.73
N CYS A 369 29.00 16.95 29.68
CA CYS A 369 28.39 17.59 30.85
C CYS A 369 27.71 18.91 30.46
N ALA A 370 26.41 19.06 30.70
CA ALA A 370 25.64 20.23 30.29
C ALA A 370 26.02 21.56 30.99
N MET A 371 26.89 21.53 32.00
CA MET A 371 27.35 22.71 32.75
C MET A 371 28.83 23.09 32.52
N CYS A 372 29.64 22.22 31.91
CA CYS A 372 31.06 22.51 31.65
C CYS A 372 31.61 21.92 30.34
N GLU A 373 30.74 21.32 29.53
CA GLU A 373 31.00 20.73 28.20
C GLU A 373 32.06 19.60 28.15
N ARG A 374 32.68 19.23 29.29
CA ARG A 374 33.64 18.13 29.34
C ARG A 374 32.96 16.76 29.09
N PRO A 375 33.60 15.85 28.34
CA PRO A 375 33.08 14.49 28.12
C PRO A 375 32.92 13.68 29.41
N ARG A 376 31.94 12.77 29.39
CA ARG A 376 31.57 11.86 30.48
C ARG A 376 32.72 10.99 31.02
N LEU A 377 33.69 10.66 30.18
CA LEU A 377 34.83 9.78 30.51
C LEU A 377 36.14 10.55 30.76
N ALA A 378 36.13 11.89 30.74
CA ALA A 378 37.34 12.69 30.92
C ALA A 378 37.78 12.70 32.40
N GLN A 379 38.98 12.18 32.68
CA GLN A 379 39.55 12.11 34.03
C GLN A 379 39.89 13.49 34.63
N PRO A 380 39.95 13.61 35.97
CA PRO A 380 40.44 14.80 36.67
C PRO A 380 41.98 14.91 36.64
N PRO A 381 42.55 16.12 36.78
CA PRO A 381 44.00 16.32 36.77
C PRO A 381 44.65 15.85 38.09
N SER A 382 45.76 15.11 37.98
CA SER A 382 46.56 14.67 39.12
C SER A 382 47.15 15.87 39.90
N LEU A 383 46.80 16.01 41.17
CA LEU A 383 47.48 16.92 42.09
C LEU A 383 48.75 16.26 42.62
N VAL A 384 49.91 16.76 42.20
CA VAL A 384 51.22 16.38 42.76
C VAL A 384 51.91 17.61 43.33
N VAL A 385 51.59 17.92 44.58
CA VAL A 385 52.46 18.63 45.53
C VAL A 385 52.32 17.93 46.88
N ASP A 386 53.44 17.79 47.58
CA ASP A 386 53.62 16.85 48.69
C ASP A 386 52.89 17.16 50.00
N SER A 387 52.66 16.07 50.74
CA SER A 387 52.83 15.95 52.19
C SER A 387 51.90 16.70 53.17
N HIS A 388 51.14 15.85 53.87
CA HIS A 388 50.92 15.86 55.33
C HIS A 388 49.85 16.76 55.99
N ASP A 389 49.17 16.08 56.92
CA ASP A 389 48.41 16.52 58.08
C ASP A 389 46.98 17.06 57.93
N ALA A 390 46.20 16.91 59.01
CA ALA A 390 44.75 16.77 58.96
C ALA A 390 43.97 17.66 59.96
N GLY A 391 42.76 18.07 59.54
CA GLY A 391 41.74 18.67 60.41
C GLY A 391 41.98 20.16 60.70
N ILE A 392 40.94 21.01 60.80
CA ILE A 392 39.71 20.83 61.59
C ILE A 392 38.53 21.55 60.90
N CYS A 393 37.30 21.28 61.33
CA CYS A 393 36.06 21.74 60.71
C CYS A 393 35.32 22.79 61.57
N LEU A 394 34.35 23.50 60.97
CA LEU A 394 33.34 24.40 61.60
C LEU A 394 33.90 25.75 62.12
N GLN A 395 33.18 26.89 62.13
CA GLN A 395 31.90 27.31 61.51
C GLN A 395 31.87 28.87 61.37
N PRO A 396 30.81 29.56 60.87
CA PRO A 396 31.00 30.81 60.11
C PRO A 396 30.54 32.12 60.78
N LEU A 397 31.05 33.22 60.22
CA LEU A 397 30.52 34.60 60.15
C LEU A 397 30.06 35.34 61.43
N LYS A 398 30.50 36.60 61.52
CA LYS A 398 29.58 37.76 61.57
C LYS A 398 30.18 39.00 60.92
N GLU A 399 29.30 39.85 60.40
CA GLU A 399 29.62 41.01 59.56
C GLU A 399 29.53 42.34 60.34
N ASP A 400 29.65 43.42 59.57
CA ASP A 400 29.49 44.86 59.88
C ASP A 400 30.77 45.58 60.39
N THR A 401 31.19 46.71 59.81
CA THR A 401 30.42 47.72 59.03
C THR A 401 31.21 48.32 57.86
N LEU A 402 30.49 48.89 56.88
CA LEU A 402 30.94 49.75 55.76
C LEU A 402 31.78 50.99 56.18
N PRO A 403 32.44 51.76 55.26
CA PRO A 403 32.37 51.70 53.78
C PRO A 403 33.72 51.78 52.98
N SER A 404 33.58 51.62 51.65
CA SER A 404 34.33 52.31 50.56
C SER A 404 35.85 52.13 50.40
N SER A 405 36.24 51.23 49.49
CA SER A 405 37.02 51.60 48.29
C SER A 405 36.78 50.57 47.16
N THR A 406 37.00 50.94 45.90
CA THR A 406 36.78 50.04 44.75
C THR A 406 37.92 49.06 44.56
N GLN A 407 37.80 47.87 45.14
CA GLN A 407 38.54 46.68 44.71
C GLN A 407 37.61 45.78 43.89
N THR A 408 38.12 45.19 42.81
CA THR A 408 37.38 44.26 41.96
C THR A 408 37.26 42.91 42.67
N GLN A 409 36.31 42.82 43.60
CA GLN A 409 36.20 41.68 44.50
C GLN A 409 35.89 40.39 43.72
N VAL A 410 36.71 39.36 43.94
CA VAL A 410 36.62 38.07 43.27
C VAL A 410 35.96 37.08 44.20
N TRP A 411 34.95 36.33 43.73
CA TRP A 411 34.16 35.42 44.56
C TRP A 411 33.90 34.08 43.88
N TYR A 412 34.13 33.00 44.63
CA TYR A 412 33.88 31.63 44.18
C TYR A 412 32.40 31.29 44.39
N CYS A 413 31.74 30.77 43.35
CA CYS A 413 30.34 30.41 43.43
C CYS A 413 30.16 29.17 44.31
N ILE A 414 29.42 29.29 45.42
CA ILE A 414 29.14 28.18 46.34
C ILE A 414 28.38 27.00 45.72
N HIS A 415 27.83 27.16 44.51
CA HIS A 415 27.05 26.13 43.81
C HIS A 415 27.81 25.39 42.69
N CYS A 416 28.87 25.99 42.12
CA CYS A 416 29.61 25.41 41.00
C CYS A 416 31.12 25.72 41.02
N THR A 417 31.63 26.17 42.17
CA THR A 417 33.01 26.62 42.48
C THR A 417 33.64 27.69 41.55
N PHE A 418 32.95 28.08 40.47
CA PHE A 418 33.45 29.02 39.47
C PHE A 418 33.85 30.38 40.06
N CYS A 419 34.97 30.92 39.57
CA CYS A 419 35.59 32.14 40.05
C CYS A 419 35.03 33.38 39.31
N ASN A 420 34.25 34.22 40.00
CA ASN A 420 33.57 35.37 39.43
C ASN A 420 34.31 36.68 39.76
N SER A 421 34.35 37.61 38.81
CA SER A 421 35.08 38.88 38.95
C SER A 421 34.13 40.08 39.01
N GLY A 422 34.08 40.75 40.17
CA GLY A 422 33.36 42.02 40.36
C GLY A 422 32.13 41.93 41.27
N LEU A 423 31.53 43.10 41.54
CA LEU A 423 30.47 43.32 42.53
C LEU A 423 29.09 42.73 42.16
N GLY A 424 29.02 41.88 41.14
CA GLY A 424 27.81 41.18 40.74
C GLY A 424 27.60 39.93 41.58
N TRP A 425 26.50 39.89 42.34
CA TRP A 425 26.12 38.75 43.19
C TRP A 425 25.63 37.53 42.40
N VAL A 426 25.46 37.67 41.08
CA VAL A 426 25.04 36.62 40.14
C VAL A 426 26.27 35.97 39.51
N CYS A 427 26.42 34.66 39.65
CA CYS A 427 27.57 33.94 39.08
C CYS A 427 27.49 33.87 37.56
N ALA A 428 28.53 34.33 36.85
CA ALA A 428 28.53 34.44 35.38
C ALA A 428 28.39 33.09 34.63
N MET A 429 28.75 31.97 35.26
CA MET A 429 28.61 30.62 34.68
C MET A 429 27.28 29.91 34.96
N CYS A 430 26.58 30.22 36.06
CA CYS A 430 25.36 29.48 36.46
C CYS A 430 24.15 30.39 36.74
N ASN A 431 24.33 31.70 36.60
CA ASN A 431 23.33 32.76 36.75
C ASN A 431 22.49 32.72 38.04
N ARG A 432 23.02 32.12 39.13
CA ARG A 432 22.43 32.14 40.47
C ARG A 432 23.02 33.24 41.35
N THR A 433 22.17 33.87 42.16
CA THR A 433 22.49 34.99 43.04
C THR A 433 22.86 34.54 44.45
N SER A 434 23.94 35.06 45.03
CA SER A 434 24.24 34.92 46.46
C SER A 434 23.38 35.88 47.31
N SER A 435 22.95 35.44 48.50
CA SER A 435 21.99 36.16 49.37
C SER A 435 22.64 36.75 50.64
N PRO A 436 22.35 38.01 51.02
CA PRO A 436 22.84 38.63 52.26
C PRO A 436 21.76 38.75 53.36
N VAL A 437 22.09 38.40 54.62
CA VAL A 437 21.29 38.72 55.82
C VAL A 437 22.19 38.91 57.06
N PRO A 438 22.37 40.13 57.59
CA PRO A 438 23.12 40.39 58.83
C PRO A 438 22.28 40.16 60.11
N VAL A 439 22.91 40.13 61.28
CA VAL A 439 22.32 39.62 62.55
C VAL A 439 22.37 40.65 63.68
N ARG A 440 21.31 40.71 64.51
CA ARG A 440 21.30 41.40 65.82
C ARG A 440 21.07 40.43 66.99
N HIS A 441 21.43 40.85 68.21
CA HIS A 441 21.65 39.99 69.37
C HIS A 441 20.78 40.30 70.59
N ALA A 442 20.53 39.25 71.40
CA ALA A 442 20.28 39.27 72.86
C ALA A 442 18.93 39.83 73.38
N PRO A 443 18.50 39.54 74.65
CA PRO A 443 19.24 38.84 75.72
C PRO A 443 18.51 37.68 76.47
N GLN A 444 19.35 36.81 77.08
CA GLN A 444 19.21 36.08 78.36
C GLN A 444 17.95 35.23 78.70
N LEU A 445 18.21 33.99 79.16
CA LEU A 445 18.08 33.60 80.58
C LEU A 445 18.93 32.34 80.92
N HIS A 446 19.06 32.01 82.22
CA HIS A 446 19.96 30.99 82.80
C HIS A 446 19.51 29.52 82.53
N ALA A 447 20.30 28.45 82.75
CA ALA A 447 21.32 28.24 83.79
C ALA A 447 22.33 27.08 83.56
N SER A 448 23.46 27.13 84.30
CA SER A 448 24.27 26.04 84.91
C SER A 448 24.77 24.83 84.09
N SER A 449 25.99 24.28 84.31
CA SER A 449 27.15 24.63 85.17
C SER A 449 28.35 23.70 84.85
N LEU A 450 29.52 23.95 85.48
CA LEU A 450 30.76 23.15 85.50
C LEU A 450 31.61 23.21 84.20
N GLU A 451 32.70 23.99 84.17
CA GLU A 451 34.08 23.68 84.63
C GLU A 451 34.94 22.96 83.55
N LYS A 452 36.23 23.27 83.33
CA LYS A 452 37.23 24.03 84.13
C LYS A 452 38.23 24.82 83.24
N GLU A 453 39.05 25.69 83.85
CA GLU A 453 39.82 26.81 83.24
C GLU A 453 41.13 26.51 82.47
N PRO A 454 41.64 27.48 81.65
CA PRO A 454 42.93 27.43 80.93
C PRO A 454 43.96 28.56 81.27
N PRO A 455 45.23 28.44 80.85
CA PRO A 455 46.13 29.58 80.52
C PRO A 455 46.06 29.96 79.01
N GLU A 456 46.44 31.12 78.46
CA GLU A 456 47.31 32.27 78.86
C GLU A 456 48.84 32.16 78.61
N PRO A 457 49.56 33.27 78.29
CA PRO A 457 49.12 34.45 77.49
C PRO A 457 50.20 35.16 76.61
N ALA A 458 49.75 35.87 75.54
CA ALA A 458 50.29 37.14 75.00
C ALA A 458 51.77 37.20 74.47
N PRO A 459 52.26 38.32 73.89
CA PRO A 459 51.59 39.55 73.41
C PRO A 459 51.75 39.81 71.87
N PRO A 460 50.99 40.75 71.27
CA PRO A 460 51.06 41.06 69.84
C PRO A 460 52.08 42.17 69.48
N GLN A 461 52.51 42.21 68.22
CA GLN A 461 53.07 43.43 67.60
C GLN A 461 52.44 43.70 66.23
N HIS A 462 51.90 44.91 66.06
CA HIS A 462 51.53 45.44 64.75
C HIS A 462 52.80 45.77 63.95
N LEU A 463 52.89 45.28 62.71
CA LEU A 463 53.50 46.06 61.63
C LEU A 463 52.70 45.85 60.34
N SER A 464 52.11 46.94 59.84
CA SER A 464 51.37 46.97 58.58
C SER A 464 52.35 47.10 57.40
N ALA A 465 52.37 46.11 56.51
CA ALA A 465 53.09 46.19 55.24
C ALA A 465 52.27 45.50 54.13
N SER A 466 51.44 46.27 53.42
CA SER A 466 50.74 45.79 52.23
C SER A 466 51.68 45.76 51.04
N LEU A 467 51.78 44.62 50.34
CA LEU A 467 52.11 44.56 48.91
C LEU A 467 51.57 43.25 48.33
N ALA A 468 51.04 43.28 47.11
CA ALA A 468 50.30 42.19 46.49
C ALA A 468 51.11 41.50 45.39
N SER A 469 50.81 40.23 45.06
CA SER A 469 50.46 39.78 43.69
C SER A 469 50.19 38.26 43.62
N SER A 470 49.67 37.83 42.47
CA SER A 470 49.67 36.46 41.90
C SER A 470 49.23 35.28 42.78
N CYS A 471 47.93 34.94 42.70
CA CYS A 471 47.44 33.57 42.99
C CYS A 471 46.26 33.15 42.08
N GLY A 472 46.03 33.85 40.95
CA GLY A 472 44.88 33.61 40.05
C GLY A 472 45.22 33.06 38.66
N GLU A 473 46.47 33.15 38.22
CA GLU A 473 46.89 32.73 36.88
C GLU A 473 47.07 31.21 36.71
N PRO A 474 47.73 30.45 37.61
CA PRO A 474 48.05 29.05 37.34
C PRO A 474 46.80 28.15 37.28
N GLU A 475 45.77 28.45 38.07
CA GLU A 475 44.51 27.69 38.03
C GLU A 475 43.74 27.96 36.73
N LYS A 476 43.73 29.21 36.25
CA LYS A 476 43.16 29.53 34.93
C LYS A 476 43.94 28.80 33.82
N GLN A 477 45.26 28.81 33.88
CA GLN A 477 46.13 28.15 32.89
C GLN A 477 45.95 26.62 32.89
N ARG A 478 45.71 26.02 34.08
CA ARG A 478 45.29 24.61 34.22
C ARG A 478 43.94 24.35 33.55
N GLN A 479 42.95 25.22 33.78
CA GLN A 479 41.60 25.08 33.21
C GLN A 479 41.57 25.29 31.69
N ASP A 480 42.34 26.23 31.15
CA ASP A 480 42.44 26.46 29.71
C ASP A 480 43.13 25.26 29.01
N LYS A 481 44.22 24.73 29.57
CA LYS A 481 44.84 23.47 29.09
C LYS A 481 43.87 22.29 29.17
N MET A 482 43.13 22.14 30.27
CA MET A 482 42.11 21.10 30.45
C MET A 482 40.91 21.23 29.49
N ARG A 483 40.69 22.41 28.88
CA ARG A 483 39.73 22.62 27.80
C ARG A 483 40.34 22.17 26.46
N GLU A 484 41.59 22.53 26.20
CA GLU A 484 42.33 22.18 24.98
C GLU A 484 42.48 20.65 24.81
N GLU A 485 42.96 19.94 25.84
CA GLU A 485 43.04 18.47 25.86
C GLU A 485 41.66 17.80 25.71
N GLY A 486 40.62 18.41 26.30
CA GLY A 486 39.24 17.92 26.20
C GLY A 486 38.64 18.12 24.80
N LEU A 487 38.93 19.24 24.14
CA LEU A 487 38.54 19.51 22.76
C LEU A 487 39.24 18.58 21.78
N GLN A 488 40.55 18.33 21.97
CA GLN A 488 41.30 17.40 21.12
C GLN A 488 40.75 15.97 21.19
N LEU A 489 40.37 15.51 22.39
CA LEU A 489 39.68 14.21 22.55
C LEU A 489 38.31 14.19 21.85
N VAL A 490 37.53 15.27 21.93
CA VAL A 490 36.23 15.39 21.23
C VAL A 490 36.40 15.42 19.70
N ILE A 491 37.49 15.99 19.18
CA ILE A 491 37.81 15.95 17.74
C ILE A 491 38.09 14.50 17.33
N MET A 492 39.01 13.79 18.00
CA MET A 492 39.35 12.40 17.70
C MET A 492 38.16 11.44 17.84
N ILE A 493 37.24 11.68 18.80
CA ILE A 493 36.00 10.90 18.93
C ILE A 493 35.06 11.17 17.76
N ARG A 494 34.86 12.43 17.36
CA ARG A 494 33.97 12.77 16.21
C ARG A 494 34.50 12.26 14.88
N GLU A 495 35.81 12.30 14.68
CA GLU A 495 36.47 11.66 13.54
C GLU A 495 36.26 10.14 13.59
N GLY A 496 36.36 9.53 14.78
CA GLY A 496 36.03 8.13 15.05
C GLY A 496 34.59 7.75 14.68
N GLU A 497 33.62 8.49 15.20
CA GLU A 497 32.18 8.28 14.96
C GLU A 497 31.83 8.45 13.47
N ALA A 498 32.43 9.44 12.79
CA ALA A 498 32.29 9.64 11.35
C ALA A 498 32.91 8.51 10.49
N ALA A 499 33.81 7.70 11.07
CA ALA A 499 34.39 6.50 10.47
C ALA A 499 33.82 5.19 11.06
N GLY A 500 32.75 5.25 11.88
CA GLY A 500 32.05 4.09 12.42
C GLY A 500 32.68 3.43 13.67
N ALA A 501 33.74 4.00 14.25
CA ALA A 501 34.31 3.54 15.53
C ALA A 501 33.58 4.19 16.71
N CYS A 502 33.34 3.45 17.81
CA CYS A 502 32.63 4.02 18.97
C CYS A 502 33.56 4.86 19.89
N PRO A 503 33.01 5.78 20.70
CA PRO A 503 33.80 6.60 21.63
C PRO A 503 34.65 5.76 22.61
N GLU A 504 34.15 4.60 23.04
CA GLU A 504 34.88 3.68 23.92
C GLU A 504 36.07 3.02 23.23
N GLU A 505 36.01 2.79 21.91
CA GLU A 505 37.11 2.25 21.11
C GLU A 505 38.22 3.28 20.91
N ILE A 506 37.84 4.51 20.55
CA ILE A 506 38.77 5.64 20.46
C ILE A 506 39.44 5.87 21.83
N PHE A 507 38.67 5.90 22.91
CA PHE A 507 39.21 6.08 24.27
C PHE A 507 40.14 4.93 24.68
N SER A 508 39.76 3.67 24.45
CA SER A 508 40.57 2.51 24.83
C SER A 508 41.86 2.40 24.01
N ALA A 509 41.83 2.77 22.73
CA ALA A 509 43.03 2.86 21.89
C ALA A 509 44.02 3.91 22.40
N LEU A 510 43.52 5.09 22.81
CA LEU A 510 44.32 6.15 23.41
C LEU A 510 44.96 5.71 24.74
N GLN A 511 44.19 5.06 25.63
CA GLN A 511 44.70 4.56 26.91
C GLN A 511 45.72 3.42 26.76
N TYR A 512 45.51 2.48 25.82
CA TYR A 512 46.41 1.33 25.64
C TYR A 512 47.71 1.68 24.90
N SER A 513 47.64 2.54 23.87
CA SER A 513 48.77 2.77 22.96
C SER A 513 49.44 4.14 23.08
N GLY A 514 48.77 5.14 23.68
CA GLY A 514 49.24 6.53 23.70
C GLY A 514 49.31 7.20 22.31
N THR A 515 48.67 6.61 21.29
CA THR A 515 48.71 7.11 19.91
C THR A 515 48.04 8.48 19.76
N GLU A 516 48.54 9.32 18.86
CA GLU A 516 47.87 10.56 18.42
C GLU A 516 46.89 10.31 17.26
N VAL A 517 46.86 9.08 16.71
CA VAL A 517 46.00 8.67 15.57
C VAL A 517 45.19 7.40 15.89
N PRO A 518 44.21 7.47 16.81
CA PRO A 518 43.50 6.29 17.32
C PRO A 518 42.77 5.48 16.24
N LEU A 519 42.17 6.15 15.24
CA LEU A 519 41.49 5.46 14.12
C LEU A 519 42.42 4.57 13.29
N GLN A 520 43.66 5.02 13.02
CA GLN A 520 44.60 4.21 12.25
C GLN A 520 45.07 3.00 13.07
N TRP A 521 45.30 3.21 14.37
CA TRP A 521 45.69 2.16 15.30
C TRP A 521 44.60 1.10 15.50
N LEU A 522 43.32 1.51 15.58
CA LEU A 522 42.16 0.61 15.65
C LEU A 522 42.03 -0.30 14.41
N HIS A 523 42.48 0.16 13.24
CA HIS A 523 42.44 -0.62 12.01
C HIS A 523 43.68 -1.52 11.81
N SER A 524 44.87 -1.14 12.31
CA SER A 524 46.09 -1.94 12.10
C SER A 524 46.48 -2.84 13.27
N GLU A 525 46.45 -2.34 14.51
CA GLU A 525 47.03 -3.04 15.66
C GLU A 525 46.00 -3.78 16.53
N LEU A 526 44.79 -3.23 16.67
CA LEU A 526 43.75 -3.81 17.53
C LEU A 526 43.48 -5.31 17.24
N PRO A 527 43.39 -5.81 15.99
CA PRO A 527 43.15 -7.23 15.74
C PRO A 527 44.14 -8.16 16.46
N TYR A 528 45.43 -7.84 16.41
CA TYR A 528 46.48 -8.62 17.07
C TYR A 528 46.40 -8.52 18.60
N VAL A 529 46.02 -7.36 19.15
CA VAL A 529 45.80 -7.20 20.60
C VAL A 529 44.63 -8.06 21.06
N LEU A 530 43.55 -8.15 20.27
CA LEU A 530 42.38 -8.97 20.59
C LEU A 530 42.64 -10.47 20.46
N GLU A 531 43.43 -10.89 19.47
CA GLU A 531 43.92 -12.27 19.36
C GLU A 531 44.80 -12.63 20.57
N MET A 532 45.71 -11.75 20.97
CA MET A 532 46.55 -11.93 22.17
C MET A 532 45.72 -12.02 23.46
N VAL A 533 44.69 -11.18 23.65
CA VAL A 533 43.77 -11.29 24.80
C VAL A 533 42.99 -12.61 24.78
N ALA A 534 42.54 -13.06 23.60
CA ALA A 534 41.83 -14.34 23.47
C ALA A 534 42.75 -15.55 23.75
N GLU A 535 44.00 -15.52 23.29
CA GLU A 535 44.97 -16.58 23.55
C GLU A 535 45.36 -16.63 25.04
N LEU A 536 45.71 -15.49 25.64
CA LEU A 536 46.08 -15.42 27.06
C LEU A 536 44.91 -15.84 27.97
N ALA A 537 43.66 -15.53 27.63
CA ALA A 537 42.47 -16.04 28.33
C ALA A 537 42.34 -17.57 28.21
N GLY A 538 42.60 -18.13 27.03
CA GLY A 538 42.65 -19.57 26.78
C GLY A 538 43.75 -20.28 27.56
N GLN A 539 44.94 -19.67 27.66
CA GLN A 539 46.06 -20.18 28.45
C GLN A 539 45.78 -20.08 29.98
N GLN A 540 45.08 -19.04 30.44
CA GLN A 540 44.76 -18.81 31.85
C GLN A 540 43.65 -19.74 32.38
N SER A 541 42.72 -20.21 31.54
CA SER A 541 41.67 -21.16 31.95
C SER A 541 41.27 -22.12 30.82
N PRO A 542 42.08 -23.14 30.51
CA PRO A 542 41.86 -24.08 29.41
C PRO A 542 40.52 -24.85 29.49
N GLU A 543 39.94 -24.98 30.68
CA GLU A 543 38.66 -25.67 30.90
C GLU A 543 37.43 -24.92 30.35
N LEU A 544 37.62 -23.69 29.84
CA LEU A 544 36.60 -22.87 29.19
C LEU A 544 36.67 -22.90 27.65
N GLY A 545 37.63 -23.64 27.09
CA GLY A 545 37.86 -23.80 25.65
C GLY A 545 38.45 -22.56 24.98
N ALA A 546 38.38 -22.52 23.65
CA ALA A 546 38.82 -21.36 22.88
C ALA A 546 37.90 -20.15 23.11
N PHE A 547 38.50 -18.96 23.17
CA PHE A 547 37.83 -17.67 23.31
C PHE A 547 37.74 -16.98 21.95
N SER A 548 36.63 -16.29 21.68
CA SER A 548 36.45 -15.56 20.42
C SER A 548 37.02 -14.14 20.50
N CYS A 549 37.50 -13.59 19.37
CA CYS A 549 38.00 -12.21 19.32
C CYS A 549 36.91 -11.17 19.65
N GLN A 550 35.63 -11.53 19.55
CA GLN A 550 34.50 -10.69 19.99
C GLN A 550 34.35 -10.66 21.51
N GLU A 551 34.64 -11.76 22.21
CA GLU A 551 34.70 -11.79 23.68
C GLU A 551 35.91 -11.00 24.18
N ALA A 552 37.06 -11.14 23.52
CA ALA A 552 38.24 -10.32 23.78
C ALA A 552 37.95 -8.81 23.54
N ARG A 553 37.33 -8.42 22.41
CA ARG A 553 36.95 -7.03 22.11
C ARG A 553 36.08 -6.45 23.22
N LYS A 554 35.06 -7.19 23.66
CA LYS A 554 34.20 -6.75 24.74
C LYS A 554 34.96 -6.59 26.06
N ALA A 555 35.75 -7.58 26.47
CA ALA A 555 36.50 -7.50 27.73
C ALA A 555 37.57 -6.39 27.71
N TRP A 556 38.17 -6.11 26.56
CA TRP A 556 39.12 -5.02 26.35
C TRP A 556 38.46 -3.64 26.46
N LEU A 557 37.25 -3.46 25.91
CA LEU A 557 36.47 -2.22 26.05
C LEU A 557 35.89 -2.03 27.46
N ASP A 558 35.34 -3.09 28.06
CA ASP A 558 34.86 -3.12 29.45
C ASP A 558 36.01 -2.79 30.46
N ARG A 559 37.28 -2.83 30.01
CA ARG A 559 38.49 -2.51 30.77
C ARG A 559 39.34 -1.38 30.18
N HIS A 560 38.74 -0.55 29.33
CA HIS A 560 39.33 0.66 28.76
C HIS A 560 40.73 0.49 28.15
N GLY A 561 40.97 -0.68 27.55
CA GLY A 561 42.21 -1.04 26.90
C GLY A 561 43.24 -1.81 27.75
N ASN A 562 43.07 -1.91 29.08
CA ASN A 562 44.03 -2.60 29.95
C ASN A 562 44.08 -4.12 29.64
N LEU A 563 45.24 -4.61 29.18
CA LEU A 563 45.44 -5.99 28.71
C LEU A 563 45.17 -7.04 29.81
N ASP A 564 45.79 -6.88 30.98
CA ASP A 564 45.74 -7.89 32.04
C ASP A 564 44.34 -7.99 32.66
N GLU A 565 43.69 -6.84 32.87
CA GLU A 565 42.29 -6.79 33.33
C GLU A 565 41.33 -7.34 32.26
N ALA A 566 41.59 -7.10 30.98
CA ALA A 566 40.77 -7.62 29.88
C ALA A 566 40.86 -9.15 29.78
N VAL A 567 42.05 -9.74 29.94
CA VAL A 567 42.23 -11.20 30.00
C VAL A 567 41.41 -11.78 31.17
N GLU A 568 41.55 -11.22 32.37
CA GLU A 568 40.77 -11.67 33.53
C GLU A 568 39.25 -11.53 33.32
N GLU A 569 38.77 -10.40 32.78
CA GLU A 569 37.34 -10.20 32.56
C GLU A 569 36.80 -11.11 31.45
N CYS A 570 37.59 -11.41 30.41
CA CYS A 570 37.24 -12.36 29.37
C CYS A 570 36.98 -13.76 29.98
N VAL A 571 37.91 -14.26 30.80
CA VAL A 571 37.78 -15.52 31.55
C VAL A 571 36.58 -15.48 32.52
N ARG A 572 36.43 -14.40 33.28
CA ARG A 572 35.34 -14.18 34.25
C ARG A 572 33.96 -14.10 33.60
N ALA A 573 33.84 -13.50 32.42
CA ALA A 573 32.63 -13.45 31.63
C ALA A 573 32.31 -14.83 31.02
N ARG A 574 33.30 -15.49 30.39
CA ARG A 574 33.16 -16.83 29.81
C ARG A 574 32.70 -17.87 30.84
N ARG A 575 33.32 -17.89 32.02
CA ARG A 575 32.94 -18.81 33.12
C ARG A 575 31.48 -18.62 33.57
N ARG A 576 30.98 -17.37 33.60
CA ARG A 576 29.56 -17.07 33.88
C ARG A 576 28.64 -17.62 32.78
N LYS A 577 28.91 -17.34 31.51
CA LYS A 577 28.13 -17.83 30.34
C LYS A 577 28.04 -19.36 30.28
N VAL A 578 29.15 -20.05 30.54
CA VAL A 578 29.20 -21.52 30.57
C VAL A 578 28.40 -22.09 31.74
N GLN A 579 28.41 -21.42 32.90
CA GLN A 579 27.58 -21.81 34.05
C GLN A 579 26.07 -21.58 33.78
N GLU A 580 25.72 -20.51 33.06
CA GLU A 580 24.36 -20.19 32.63
C GLU A 580 23.81 -21.27 31.68
N LEU A 581 24.49 -21.58 30.58
CA LEU A 581 24.09 -22.69 29.70
C LEU A 581 24.01 -24.04 30.43
N ARG A 582 24.95 -24.33 31.34
CA ARG A 582 24.93 -25.54 32.16
C ARG A 582 23.68 -25.61 33.05
N SER A 583 23.23 -24.48 33.62
CA SER A 583 21.99 -24.41 34.41
C SER A 583 20.71 -24.63 33.58
N LEU A 584 20.78 -24.35 32.27
CA LEU A 584 19.74 -24.64 31.28
C LEU A 584 19.86 -26.08 30.70
N GLY A 585 20.75 -26.91 31.26
CA GLY A 585 20.96 -28.29 30.84
C GLY A 585 21.79 -28.44 29.56
N PHE A 586 22.74 -27.54 29.31
CA PHE A 586 23.71 -27.62 28.22
C PHE A 586 25.14 -27.35 28.74
N GLY A 587 25.79 -28.40 29.25
CA GLY A 587 27.18 -28.36 29.68
C GLY A 587 28.20 -28.46 28.53
N PRO A 588 29.50 -28.57 28.86
CA PRO A 588 30.56 -28.72 27.87
C PRO A 588 30.45 -30.00 27.03
N GLU A 589 29.93 -31.09 27.61
CA GLU A 589 29.72 -32.37 26.93
C GLU A 589 28.66 -32.26 25.83
N GLU A 590 27.65 -31.40 26.03
CA GLU A 590 26.65 -31.05 25.03
C GLU A 590 27.12 -29.95 24.06
N GLY A 591 28.41 -29.63 24.02
CA GLY A 591 29.01 -28.73 23.03
C GLY A 591 28.93 -27.24 23.36
N SER A 592 28.54 -26.84 24.57
CA SER A 592 28.27 -25.42 24.87
C SER A 592 29.48 -24.50 24.73
N LEU A 593 30.71 -25.01 24.92
CA LEU A 593 31.95 -24.25 24.69
C LEU A 593 32.14 -23.92 23.19
N GLN A 594 31.82 -24.88 22.31
CA GLN A 594 31.95 -24.71 20.86
C GLN A 594 30.88 -23.75 20.33
N ALA A 595 29.63 -23.88 20.77
CA ALA A 595 28.54 -22.98 20.40
C ALA A 595 28.82 -21.53 20.87
N LEU A 596 29.31 -21.34 22.10
CA LEU A 596 29.72 -20.02 22.59
C LEU A 596 30.94 -19.47 21.83
N PHE A 597 31.88 -20.30 21.36
CA PHE A 597 32.99 -19.82 20.52
C PHE A 597 32.49 -19.37 19.13
N GLN A 598 31.65 -20.18 18.48
CA GLN A 598 31.10 -19.90 17.15
C GLN A 598 30.18 -18.68 17.10
N HIS A 599 29.53 -18.31 18.22
CA HIS A 599 28.61 -17.19 18.30
C HIS A 599 29.16 -15.98 19.09
N GLY A 600 30.48 -15.78 19.14
CA GLY A 600 31.06 -14.58 19.76
C GLY A 600 30.79 -14.44 21.26
N GLY A 601 30.51 -15.56 21.93
CA GLY A 601 30.06 -15.60 23.30
C GLY A 601 28.62 -15.12 23.54
N ASP A 602 27.76 -15.08 22.53
CA ASP A 602 26.32 -14.84 22.68
C ASP A 602 25.63 -16.09 23.25
N VAL A 603 25.13 -15.98 24.47
CA VAL A 603 24.44 -17.06 25.20
C VAL A 603 23.11 -17.44 24.55
N ALA A 604 22.35 -16.46 24.02
CA ALA A 604 21.04 -16.71 23.43
C ALA A 604 21.16 -17.41 22.07
N ARG A 605 22.12 -17.01 21.25
CA ARG A 605 22.44 -17.69 19.98
C ARG A 605 22.99 -19.10 20.22
N ALA A 606 23.94 -19.25 21.15
CA ALA A 606 24.45 -20.57 21.53
C ALA A 606 23.33 -21.48 22.07
N LEU A 607 22.47 -21.00 22.97
CA LEU A 607 21.33 -21.75 23.48
C LEU A 607 20.37 -22.18 22.35
N THR A 608 20.09 -21.28 21.40
CA THR A 608 19.19 -21.57 20.27
C THR A 608 19.74 -22.69 19.39
N GLU A 609 21.04 -22.67 19.10
CA GLU A 609 21.71 -23.72 18.33
C GLU A 609 21.69 -25.08 19.07
N LEU A 610 22.02 -25.07 20.36
CA LEU A 610 22.03 -26.27 21.20
C LEU A 610 20.62 -26.86 21.38
N GLN A 611 19.60 -26.01 21.49
CA GLN A 611 18.19 -26.43 21.49
C GLN A 611 17.77 -27.03 20.13
N ARG A 612 18.16 -26.41 19.02
CA ARG A 612 17.90 -26.92 17.66
C ARG A 612 18.49 -28.33 17.49
N GLN A 613 19.76 -28.52 17.82
CA GLN A 613 20.43 -29.82 17.74
C GLN A 613 19.77 -30.88 18.64
N ARG A 614 19.30 -30.50 19.84
CA ARG A 614 18.55 -31.39 20.75
C ARG A 614 17.15 -31.73 20.25
N LEU A 615 16.51 -30.87 19.45
CA LEU A 615 15.18 -31.08 18.87
C LEU A 615 15.19 -31.74 17.49
N GLU A 616 16.32 -31.74 16.78
CA GLU A 616 16.44 -32.29 15.42
C GLU A 616 15.92 -33.74 15.27
N PRO A 617 16.16 -34.69 16.20
CA PRO A 617 15.58 -36.03 16.10
C PRO A 617 14.04 -36.06 16.27
N PHE A 618 13.45 -35.07 16.96
CA PHE A 618 12.00 -34.91 17.05
C PHE A 618 11.43 -34.25 15.78
N HIS A 619 12.14 -33.26 15.23
CA HIS A 619 11.83 -32.60 13.97
C HIS A 619 11.73 -33.62 12.83
N GLN A 620 12.74 -34.48 12.66
CA GLN A 620 12.74 -35.56 11.65
C GLN A 620 11.52 -36.48 11.78
N ARG A 621 11.23 -36.98 12.99
CA ARG A 621 10.04 -37.82 13.26
C ARG A 621 8.69 -37.10 13.11
N LEU A 622 8.67 -35.76 13.01
CA LEU A 622 7.44 -35.00 12.76
C LEU A 622 7.13 -34.88 11.27
N TRP A 623 8.17 -34.89 10.43
CA TRP A 623 8.09 -34.68 8.98
C TRP A 623 8.33 -35.96 8.15
N ASP A 624 8.74 -37.07 8.77
CA ASP A 624 8.66 -38.41 8.16
C ASP A 624 7.23 -38.71 7.70
N SER A 625 7.07 -39.04 6.42
CA SER A 625 5.80 -39.05 5.69
C SER A 625 4.76 -40.09 6.16
N ALA A 626 3.99 -39.75 7.19
CA ALA A 626 2.74 -40.43 7.57
C ALA A 626 1.50 -39.69 7.01
N PRO A 627 0.36 -40.39 6.78
CA PRO A 627 -0.88 -39.76 6.32
C PRO A 627 -1.46 -38.78 7.35
N GLU A 628 -2.38 -37.92 6.91
CA GLU A 628 -2.93 -36.83 7.73
C GLU A 628 -3.38 -37.29 9.14
N PRO A 629 -3.03 -36.53 10.20
CA PRO A 629 -3.39 -36.92 11.56
C PRO A 629 -4.91 -36.83 11.77
N SER A 630 -5.52 -37.90 12.28
CA SER A 630 -6.92 -37.85 12.72
C SER A 630 -7.09 -36.88 13.89
N TRP A 631 -8.04 -35.96 13.72
CA TRP A 631 -8.40 -34.94 14.72
C TRP A 631 -9.42 -35.45 15.75
N ASP A 632 -9.82 -36.72 15.65
CA ASP A 632 -10.75 -37.41 16.56
C ASP A 632 -10.03 -38.13 17.70
N GLY A 633 -8.71 -37.96 17.81
CA GLY A 633 -7.87 -38.56 18.84
C GLY A 633 -8.30 -38.18 20.27
N PRO A 634 -8.16 -39.10 21.25
CA PRO A 634 -8.67 -38.88 22.62
C PRO A 634 -7.90 -37.80 23.39
N ASP A 635 -6.61 -37.59 23.09
CA ASP A 635 -5.80 -36.53 23.71
C ASP A 635 -5.99 -35.18 22.99
N LYS A 636 -7.03 -34.46 23.42
CA LYS A 636 -7.30 -33.08 22.95
C LYS A 636 -6.14 -32.12 23.23
N GLN A 637 -5.37 -32.31 24.30
CA GLN A 637 -4.25 -31.44 24.66
C GLN A 637 -3.07 -31.60 23.69
N SER A 638 -2.79 -32.82 23.25
CA SER A 638 -1.82 -33.10 22.17
C SER A 638 -2.29 -32.53 20.81
N LEU A 639 -3.57 -32.68 20.47
CA LEU A 639 -4.13 -32.15 19.23
C LEU A 639 -4.12 -30.61 19.18
N VAL A 640 -4.45 -29.92 20.27
CA VAL A 640 -4.35 -28.44 20.36
C VAL A 640 -2.90 -27.97 20.21
N ARG A 641 -1.93 -28.65 20.85
CA ARG A 641 -0.50 -28.35 20.66
C ARG A 641 -0.05 -28.55 19.22
N ARG A 642 -0.53 -29.60 18.54
CA ARG A 642 -0.27 -29.85 17.12
C ARG A 642 -0.86 -28.74 16.24
N LEU A 643 -2.08 -28.29 16.50
CA LEU A 643 -2.69 -27.18 15.74
C LEU A 643 -1.92 -25.86 15.93
N LEU A 644 -1.47 -25.55 17.14
CA LEU A 644 -0.60 -24.39 17.40
C LEU A 644 0.73 -24.49 16.66
N ALA A 645 1.43 -25.62 16.78
CA ALA A 645 2.78 -25.79 16.25
C ALA A 645 2.84 -25.94 14.72
N VAL A 646 1.77 -26.43 14.07
CA VAL A 646 1.74 -26.65 12.61
C VAL A 646 1.12 -25.47 11.86
N TYR A 647 0.18 -24.74 12.47
CA TYR A 647 -0.61 -23.70 11.78
C TYR A 647 -0.51 -22.30 12.39
N ASP A 648 0.35 -22.09 13.40
CA ASP A 648 0.59 -20.79 14.04
C ASP A 648 -0.71 -20.06 14.41
N LEU A 649 -1.55 -20.69 15.23
CA LEU A 649 -2.84 -20.11 15.64
C LEU A 649 -2.65 -19.08 16.77
N PRO A 650 -3.33 -17.91 16.73
CA PRO A 650 -2.99 -16.76 17.59
C PRO A 650 -3.07 -16.97 19.12
N SER A 651 -3.75 -18.02 19.59
CA SER A 651 -3.77 -18.40 21.01
C SER A 651 -4.24 -19.83 21.22
N TRP A 652 -3.98 -20.37 22.40
CA TRP A 652 -4.51 -21.67 22.85
C TRP A 652 -6.02 -21.79 22.66
N GLY A 653 -6.79 -20.75 23.02
CA GLY A 653 -8.24 -20.73 22.85
C GLY A 653 -8.70 -20.72 21.38
N ARG A 654 -7.90 -20.14 20.46
CA ARG A 654 -8.15 -20.27 19.02
C ARG A 654 -7.88 -21.71 18.53
N ALA A 655 -6.83 -22.37 19.02
CA ALA A 655 -6.57 -23.77 18.68
C ALA A 655 -7.59 -24.77 19.29
N GLU A 656 -8.14 -24.50 20.48
CA GLU A 656 -9.29 -25.24 21.03
C GLU A 656 -10.59 -25.00 20.22
N LEU A 657 -10.83 -23.77 19.78
CA LEU A 657 -11.96 -23.44 18.91
C LEU A 657 -11.84 -24.13 17.54
N ALA A 658 -10.64 -24.16 16.96
CA ALA A 658 -10.36 -24.89 15.74
C ALA A 658 -10.57 -26.40 15.92
N LEU A 659 -9.94 -27.03 16.92
CA LEU A 659 -10.12 -28.47 17.18
C LEU A 659 -11.59 -28.83 17.38
N SER A 660 -12.32 -28.03 18.16
CA SER A 660 -13.72 -28.31 18.43
C SER A 660 -14.65 -28.07 17.22
N LEU A 661 -14.24 -27.32 16.19
CA LEU A 661 -14.92 -27.26 14.89
C LEU A 661 -14.52 -28.44 13.99
N LEU A 662 -13.25 -28.86 14.01
CA LEU A 662 -12.74 -30.02 13.26
C LEU A 662 -13.37 -31.36 13.71
N GLN A 663 -13.91 -31.40 14.93
CA GLN A 663 -14.63 -32.53 15.54
C GLN A 663 -16.17 -32.47 15.36
N GLU A 664 -16.72 -31.51 14.60
CA GLU A 664 -18.17 -31.49 14.30
C GLU A 664 -18.54 -32.49 13.21
N THR A 665 -19.78 -33.01 13.25
CA THR A 665 -20.31 -33.93 12.23
C THR A 665 -21.72 -33.50 11.80
N PRO A 666 -22.04 -33.53 10.48
CA PRO A 666 -21.14 -33.79 9.36
C PRO A 666 -20.12 -32.66 9.15
N ARG A 667 -18.93 -33.00 8.66
CA ARG A 667 -17.84 -32.06 8.37
C ARG A 667 -17.66 -31.92 6.87
N ASN A 668 -17.86 -30.71 6.36
CA ASN A 668 -17.83 -30.39 4.92
C ASN A 668 -16.64 -29.46 4.58
N TYR A 669 -15.61 -29.41 5.42
CA TYR A 669 -14.54 -28.41 5.38
C TYR A 669 -13.20 -28.97 5.89
N GLU A 670 -12.09 -28.50 5.32
CA GLU A 670 -10.74 -28.99 5.59
C GLU A 670 -10.09 -28.29 6.79
N VAL A 671 -8.89 -28.76 7.17
CA VAL A 671 -8.17 -28.21 8.34
C VAL A 671 -7.82 -26.74 8.13
N LEU A 672 -7.36 -26.40 6.92
CA LEU A 672 -6.96 -25.04 6.55
C LEU A 672 -8.15 -24.07 6.56
N ASP A 673 -9.33 -24.48 6.09
CA ASP A 673 -10.54 -23.64 6.10
C ASP A 673 -10.91 -23.22 7.53
N VAL A 674 -10.84 -24.15 8.48
CA VAL A 674 -11.12 -23.89 9.91
C VAL A 674 -10.02 -23.05 10.54
N VAL A 675 -8.74 -23.37 10.28
CA VAL A 675 -7.58 -22.60 10.77
C VAL A 675 -7.71 -21.13 10.36
N GLU A 676 -8.01 -20.87 9.09
CA GLU A 676 -8.03 -19.51 8.53
C GLU A 676 -9.23 -18.69 9.01
N ALA A 677 -10.41 -19.32 9.10
CA ALA A 677 -11.58 -18.72 9.73
C ALA A 677 -11.31 -18.38 11.22
N VAL A 678 -10.70 -19.30 11.96
CA VAL A 678 -10.44 -19.17 13.41
C VAL A 678 -9.23 -18.28 13.73
N ARG A 679 -8.32 -18.04 12.78
CA ARG A 679 -7.29 -16.98 12.88
C ARG A 679 -7.97 -15.61 13.05
N HIS A 680 -8.99 -15.34 12.26
CA HIS A 680 -9.62 -14.03 12.16
C HIS A 680 -10.82 -13.80 13.10
N ASN A 681 -11.60 -14.84 13.43
CA ASN A 681 -12.79 -14.70 14.30
C ASN A 681 -12.83 -15.73 15.46
N GLN A 682 -13.59 -15.41 16.51
CA GLN A 682 -13.78 -16.23 17.71
C GLN A 682 -15.25 -16.57 18.04
N ASP A 683 -16.23 -15.97 17.33
CA ASP A 683 -17.63 -16.39 17.46
C ASP A 683 -17.87 -17.68 16.67
N ARG A 684 -18.08 -18.80 17.38
CA ARG A 684 -18.42 -20.10 16.80
C ARG A 684 -19.66 -20.05 15.90
N ALA A 685 -20.66 -19.23 16.21
CA ALA A 685 -21.89 -19.12 15.43
C ALA A 685 -21.67 -18.33 14.12
N PHE A 686 -20.77 -17.35 14.11
CA PHE A 686 -20.27 -16.73 12.88
C PHE A 686 -19.41 -17.71 12.08
N LEU A 687 -18.44 -18.37 12.71
CA LEU A 687 -17.51 -19.31 12.06
C LEU A 687 -18.23 -20.44 11.33
N ARG A 688 -19.25 -21.06 11.93
CA ARG A 688 -20.07 -22.08 11.24
C ARG A 688 -20.77 -21.55 9.99
N ARG A 689 -21.27 -20.30 10.01
CA ARG A 689 -21.90 -19.66 8.84
C ARG A 689 -20.87 -19.30 7.75
N LEU A 690 -19.62 -19.05 8.12
CA LEU A 690 -18.52 -18.82 7.19
C LEU A 690 -18.01 -20.12 6.56
N LEU A 691 -17.98 -21.22 7.32
CA LEU A 691 -17.54 -22.56 6.89
C LEU A 691 -18.62 -23.34 6.11
N ALA A 692 -19.88 -22.91 6.17
CA ALA A 692 -21.01 -23.55 5.51
C ALA A 692 -21.90 -22.52 4.79
N GLN A 693 -21.34 -21.84 3.79
CA GLN A 693 -22.06 -20.90 2.93
C GLN A 693 -22.51 -21.60 1.62
N GLU A 694 -23.74 -21.33 1.16
CA GLU A 694 -24.29 -21.98 -0.03
C GLU A 694 -23.96 -21.21 -1.32
N CYS A 695 -23.64 -21.96 -2.39
CA CYS A 695 -23.49 -21.41 -3.73
C CYS A 695 -24.83 -20.89 -4.27
N ALA A 696 -24.89 -19.60 -4.61
CA ALA A 696 -26.10 -18.95 -5.12
C ALA A 696 -26.58 -19.43 -6.51
N VAL A 697 -25.94 -20.45 -7.10
CA VAL A 697 -26.31 -21.07 -8.39
C VAL A 697 -26.70 -22.54 -8.21
N CYS A 698 -25.93 -23.33 -7.46
CA CYS A 698 -26.16 -24.78 -7.33
C CYS A 698 -26.49 -25.25 -5.91
N SER A 699 -26.60 -24.34 -4.93
CA SER A 699 -26.83 -24.60 -3.50
C SER A 699 -25.78 -25.49 -2.82
N TRP A 700 -24.65 -25.81 -3.47
CA TRP A 700 -23.55 -26.55 -2.83
C TRP A 700 -22.95 -25.73 -1.68
N THR A 701 -22.96 -26.33 -0.49
CA THR A 701 -22.41 -25.75 0.74
C THR A 701 -20.88 -25.87 0.77
N LEU A 702 -20.18 -24.73 0.88
CA LEU A 702 -18.72 -24.61 0.93
C LEU A 702 -18.27 -23.58 1.97
N PRO A 703 -17.02 -23.64 2.44
CA PRO A 703 -16.36 -22.53 3.13
C PRO A 703 -16.25 -21.29 2.24
N ARG A 704 -16.54 -20.11 2.79
CA ARG A 704 -16.51 -18.83 2.05
C ARG A 704 -15.14 -18.54 1.42
N ASN A 705 -14.04 -18.95 2.06
CA ASN A 705 -12.68 -18.82 1.51
C ASN A 705 -12.43 -19.71 0.27
N ARG A 706 -13.33 -20.66 -0.02
CA ARG A 706 -13.33 -21.52 -1.22
C ARG A 706 -14.38 -21.09 -2.26
N MET A 707 -14.99 -19.92 -2.11
CA MET A 707 -16.05 -19.42 -3.00
C MET A 707 -15.66 -18.07 -3.62
N GLN A 708 -15.97 -17.90 -4.91
CA GLN A 708 -15.84 -16.60 -5.56
C GLN A 708 -17.01 -15.69 -5.17
N ALA A 709 -16.71 -14.51 -4.62
CA ALA A 709 -17.69 -13.47 -4.32
C ALA A 709 -17.58 -12.35 -5.37
N LEU A 710 -18.61 -12.16 -6.19
CA LEU A 710 -18.55 -11.17 -7.28
C LEU A 710 -18.65 -9.74 -6.74
N THR A 711 -17.60 -8.94 -6.97
CA THR A 711 -17.43 -7.55 -6.46
C THR A 711 -18.58 -6.61 -6.82
N SER A 712 -19.34 -6.89 -7.88
CA SER A 712 -20.49 -6.09 -8.34
C SER A 712 -21.80 -6.33 -7.59
N CYS A 713 -21.93 -7.45 -6.87
CA CYS A 713 -23.23 -7.93 -6.36
C CYS A 713 -23.15 -8.85 -5.14
N GLU A 714 -21.95 -9.09 -4.60
CA GLU A 714 -21.65 -9.87 -3.39
C GLU A 714 -22.13 -11.34 -3.39
N CYS A 715 -22.68 -11.81 -4.51
CA CYS A 715 -23.17 -13.17 -4.69
C CYS A 715 -22.00 -14.17 -4.62
N THR A 716 -22.10 -15.13 -3.71
CA THR A 716 -21.10 -16.19 -3.50
C THR A 716 -21.41 -17.42 -4.37
N ILE A 717 -20.44 -17.81 -5.19
CA ILE A 717 -20.56 -18.85 -6.21
C ILE A 717 -19.39 -19.83 -6.03
N CYS A 718 -19.63 -21.13 -6.17
CA CYS A 718 -18.55 -22.13 -6.14
C CYS A 718 -17.62 -21.97 -7.36
N PRO A 719 -16.35 -22.41 -7.28
CA PRO A 719 -15.39 -22.27 -8.38
C PRO A 719 -15.87 -22.87 -9.70
N ASP A 720 -16.62 -23.98 -9.66
CA ASP A 720 -17.11 -24.67 -10.84
C ASP A 720 -18.21 -23.90 -11.57
N CYS A 721 -19.24 -23.44 -10.85
CA CYS A 721 -20.29 -22.61 -11.44
C CYS A 721 -19.75 -21.26 -11.94
N PHE A 722 -18.74 -20.70 -11.27
CA PHE A 722 -18.03 -19.50 -11.74
C PHE A 722 -17.28 -19.78 -13.05
N ARG A 723 -16.36 -20.76 -13.05
CA ARG A 723 -15.56 -21.17 -14.23
C ARG A 723 -16.45 -21.53 -15.42
N GLN A 724 -17.46 -22.37 -15.20
CA GLN A 724 -18.35 -22.86 -16.26
C GLN A 724 -19.16 -21.72 -16.88
N HIS A 725 -19.81 -20.87 -16.08
CA HIS A 725 -20.61 -19.75 -16.59
C HIS A 725 -19.77 -18.78 -17.41
N PHE A 726 -18.62 -18.33 -16.89
CA PHE A 726 -17.78 -17.37 -17.61
C PHE A 726 -17.09 -18.00 -18.83
N THR A 727 -16.71 -19.28 -18.79
CA THR A 727 -16.20 -20.00 -19.98
C THR A 727 -17.25 -20.08 -21.09
N ILE A 728 -18.50 -20.41 -20.75
CA ILE A 728 -19.63 -20.42 -21.70
C ILE A 728 -19.91 -19.00 -22.22
N ALA A 729 -19.93 -17.99 -21.35
CA ALA A 729 -20.13 -16.59 -21.76
C ALA A 729 -19.04 -16.09 -22.72
N LEU A 730 -17.82 -16.61 -22.60
CA LEU A 730 -16.72 -16.30 -23.51
C LEU A 730 -16.79 -17.08 -24.83
N LYS A 731 -17.02 -18.40 -24.78
CA LYS A 731 -16.98 -19.26 -25.96
C LYS A 731 -18.24 -19.14 -26.83
N GLU A 732 -19.40 -18.86 -26.22
CA GLU A 732 -20.71 -18.86 -26.92
C GLU A 732 -21.41 -17.48 -26.95
N LYS A 733 -20.95 -16.49 -26.17
CA LYS A 733 -21.66 -15.21 -25.99
C LYS A 733 -20.76 -13.98 -26.21
N HIS A 734 -21.38 -12.80 -26.10
CA HIS A 734 -20.71 -11.50 -26.14
C HIS A 734 -20.21 -11.12 -24.73
N ILE A 735 -19.20 -10.26 -24.64
CA ILE A 735 -18.59 -9.88 -23.37
C ILE A 735 -19.62 -9.31 -22.37
N THR A 736 -20.65 -8.61 -22.84
CA THR A 736 -21.75 -8.09 -22.01
C THR A 736 -22.65 -9.14 -21.34
N ASP A 737 -22.52 -10.44 -21.68
CA ASP A 737 -23.21 -11.53 -20.96
C ASP A 737 -22.42 -12.09 -19.79
N MET A 738 -21.19 -11.59 -19.56
CA MET A 738 -20.37 -11.93 -18.41
C MET A 738 -20.87 -11.23 -17.14
N VAL A 739 -22.17 -11.29 -16.87
CA VAL A 739 -22.81 -10.82 -15.64
C VAL A 739 -22.87 -11.94 -14.60
N CYS A 740 -23.26 -11.64 -13.36
CA CYS A 740 -23.47 -12.64 -12.32
C CYS A 740 -24.49 -13.73 -12.73
N PRO A 741 -24.16 -15.04 -12.68
CA PRO A 741 -25.10 -16.10 -13.01
C PRO A 741 -26.29 -16.21 -12.04
N ALA A 742 -26.15 -15.76 -10.80
CA ALA A 742 -27.20 -15.85 -9.78
C ALA A 742 -28.21 -14.69 -9.83
N CYS A 743 -27.78 -13.47 -10.19
CA CYS A 743 -28.65 -12.28 -10.12
C CYS A 743 -28.66 -11.39 -11.38
N GLY A 744 -27.89 -11.72 -12.42
CA GLY A 744 -27.87 -11.00 -13.70
C GLY A 744 -27.26 -9.58 -13.65
N ARG A 745 -26.50 -9.24 -12.60
CA ARG A 745 -25.88 -7.91 -12.40
C ARG A 745 -24.37 -7.92 -12.67
N PRO A 746 -23.75 -6.78 -13.05
CA PRO A 746 -24.37 -5.48 -13.33
C PRO A 746 -25.05 -5.43 -14.70
N ASP A 747 -25.78 -4.35 -15.02
CA ASP A 747 -26.31 -4.13 -16.37
C ASP A 747 -25.19 -3.58 -17.27
N LEU A 748 -24.64 -4.44 -18.13
CA LEU A 748 -23.54 -4.11 -19.03
C LEU A 748 -23.99 -3.45 -20.35
N THR A 749 -25.17 -2.80 -20.37
CA THR A 749 -25.60 -1.95 -21.49
C THR A 749 -25.11 -0.50 -21.39
N ASP A 750 -24.50 -0.11 -20.26
CA ASP A 750 -23.88 1.20 -20.02
C ASP A 750 -22.34 1.08 -20.08
N ASP A 751 -21.74 1.70 -21.11
CA ASP A 751 -20.30 1.77 -21.34
C ASP A 751 -19.50 2.27 -20.11
N THR A 752 -20.08 3.12 -19.25
CA THR A 752 -19.34 3.69 -18.10
C THR A 752 -19.12 2.66 -17.00
N GLN A 753 -20.09 1.78 -16.76
CA GLN A 753 -20.00 0.73 -15.75
C GLN A 753 -19.20 -0.49 -16.26
N LEU A 754 -19.16 -0.67 -17.58
CA LEU A 754 -18.53 -1.81 -18.26
C LEU A 754 -17.03 -1.94 -17.93
N HIS A 755 -16.25 -0.87 -18.11
CA HIS A 755 -14.81 -0.87 -17.89
C HIS A 755 -14.44 -1.03 -16.41
N GLY A 756 -15.19 -0.36 -15.52
CA GLY A 756 -15.02 -0.52 -14.07
C GLY A 756 -15.28 -1.95 -13.61
N TYR A 757 -16.36 -2.56 -14.09
CA TYR A 757 -16.69 -3.95 -13.78
C TYR A 757 -15.61 -4.92 -14.27
N PHE A 758 -15.22 -4.86 -15.55
CA PHE A 758 -14.21 -5.78 -16.08
C PHE A 758 -12.84 -5.62 -15.44
N SER A 759 -12.47 -4.42 -14.96
CA SER A 759 -11.24 -4.24 -14.19
C SER A 759 -11.21 -5.03 -12.86
N THR A 760 -12.37 -5.32 -12.28
CA THR A 760 -12.49 -6.19 -11.08
C THR A 760 -12.71 -7.65 -11.41
N LEU A 761 -13.41 -7.95 -12.52
CA LEU A 761 -13.70 -9.33 -12.94
C LEU A 761 -12.46 -10.01 -13.52
N ASP A 762 -11.60 -9.29 -14.25
CA ASP A 762 -10.34 -9.81 -14.85
C ASP A 762 -9.53 -10.67 -13.89
N ILE A 763 -9.36 -10.19 -12.65
CA ILE A 763 -8.53 -10.84 -11.64
C ILE A 763 -9.15 -12.16 -11.17
N GLN A 764 -10.47 -12.18 -10.92
CA GLN A 764 -11.19 -13.40 -10.57
C GLN A 764 -11.23 -14.40 -11.74
N LEU A 765 -11.25 -13.92 -12.99
CA LEU A 765 -11.18 -14.77 -14.18
C LEU A 765 -9.77 -15.35 -14.39
N ARG A 766 -8.71 -14.57 -14.16
CA ARG A 766 -7.31 -14.98 -14.31
C ARG A 766 -6.95 -16.18 -13.42
N GLU A 767 -7.51 -16.22 -12.21
CA GLU A 767 -7.32 -17.32 -11.25
C GLU A 767 -8.28 -18.50 -11.47
N SER A 768 -9.45 -18.27 -12.11
CA SER A 768 -10.52 -19.27 -12.20
C SER A 768 -10.73 -19.89 -13.58
N LEU A 769 -10.18 -19.31 -14.65
CA LEU A 769 -10.32 -19.79 -16.03
C LEU A 769 -9.07 -20.50 -16.53
N GLU A 770 -9.27 -21.41 -17.49
CA GLU A 770 -8.17 -21.99 -18.26
C GLU A 770 -7.51 -20.93 -19.18
N PRO A 771 -6.21 -21.05 -19.51
CA PRO A 771 -5.47 -20.01 -20.25
C PRO A 771 -6.06 -19.65 -21.62
N ASP A 772 -6.68 -20.60 -22.32
CA ASP A 772 -7.34 -20.36 -23.62
C ASP A 772 -8.63 -19.53 -23.45
N ALA A 773 -9.39 -19.77 -22.38
CA ALA A 773 -10.57 -18.99 -22.05
C ALA A 773 -10.20 -17.59 -21.56
N TYR A 774 -9.15 -17.46 -20.74
CA TYR A 774 -8.66 -16.16 -20.29
C TYR A 774 -8.07 -15.31 -21.44
N ALA A 775 -7.33 -15.93 -22.37
CA ALA A 775 -6.88 -15.26 -23.59
C ALA A 775 -8.06 -14.78 -24.47
N LEU A 776 -9.15 -15.56 -24.53
CA LEU A 776 -10.38 -15.15 -25.24
C LEU A 776 -11.11 -14.00 -24.54
N PHE A 777 -11.05 -13.90 -23.20
CA PHE A 777 -11.53 -12.73 -22.46
C PHE A 777 -10.73 -11.48 -22.82
N LEU A 778 -9.40 -11.54 -22.71
CA LEU A 778 -8.52 -10.42 -23.03
C LEU A 778 -8.68 -9.98 -24.49
N LYS A 779 -8.82 -10.93 -25.43
CA LYS A 779 -9.14 -10.63 -26.84
C LYS A 779 -10.45 -9.84 -26.97
N LYS A 780 -11.57 -10.33 -26.41
CA LYS A 780 -12.87 -9.64 -26.50
C LYS A 780 -12.88 -8.28 -25.83
N LEU A 781 -12.16 -8.12 -24.71
CA LEU A 781 -12.04 -6.84 -24.00
C LEU A 781 -11.22 -5.83 -24.82
N THR A 782 -10.14 -6.30 -25.45
CA THR A 782 -9.31 -5.50 -26.37
C THR A 782 -10.11 -5.09 -27.61
N GLU A 783 -10.87 -6.01 -28.21
CA GLU A 783 -11.78 -5.71 -29.34
C GLU A 783 -12.88 -4.71 -28.93
N ALA A 784 -13.36 -4.74 -27.69
CA ALA A 784 -14.34 -3.78 -27.16
C ALA A 784 -13.76 -2.35 -26.97
N GLU A 785 -12.51 -2.24 -26.53
CA GLU A 785 -11.81 -0.96 -26.38
C GLU A 785 -11.38 -0.39 -27.75
N LEU A 786 -10.78 -1.21 -28.62
CA LEU A 786 -10.35 -0.79 -29.96
C LEU A 786 -11.53 -0.34 -30.84
N MET A 787 -12.74 -0.87 -30.63
CA MET A 787 -13.97 -0.42 -31.30
C MET A 787 -14.36 1.04 -31.01
N ARG A 788 -13.70 1.72 -30.06
CA ARG A 788 -13.89 3.15 -29.76
C ARG A 788 -13.11 4.07 -30.69
N ASP A 789 -12.06 3.56 -31.34
CA ASP A 789 -11.13 4.34 -32.17
C ASP A 789 -11.69 4.57 -33.60
N PRO A 790 -11.60 5.79 -34.17
CA PRO A 790 -12.13 6.09 -35.50
C PRO A 790 -11.36 5.41 -36.66
N ASN A 791 -10.11 5.01 -36.43
CA ASN A 791 -9.23 4.34 -37.39
C ASN A 791 -9.26 2.80 -37.27
N PHE A 792 -10.19 2.26 -36.48
CA PHE A 792 -10.36 0.82 -36.26
C PHE A 792 -10.97 0.09 -37.47
N LEU A 793 -10.31 -0.99 -37.88
CA LEU A 793 -10.72 -1.87 -38.98
C LEU A 793 -10.93 -3.31 -38.52
N TRP A 794 -12.01 -3.94 -39.02
CA TRP A 794 -12.20 -5.38 -38.98
C TRP A 794 -11.62 -6.03 -40.24
N CYS A 795 -10.77 -7.05 -40.08
CA CYS A 795 -10.41 -7.93 -41.18
C CYS A 795 -11.60 -8.82 -41.57
N ALA A 796 -12.06 -8.71 -42.81
CA ALA A 796 -13.22 -9.46 -43.32
C ALA A 796 -12.99 -11.00 -43.38
N GLN A 797 -11.74 -11.48 -43.36
CA GLN A 797 -11.42 -12.91 -43.44
C GLN A 797 -11.38 -13.60 -42.07
N CYS A 798 -10.62 -13.06 -41.11
CA CYS A 798 -10.41 -13.70 -39.80
C CYS A 798 -11.19 -13.06 -38.65
N SER A 799 -11.99 -12.01 -38.93
CA SER A 799 -12.70 -11.21 -37.91
C SER A 799 -11.78 -10.62 -36.84
N PHE A 800 -10.51 -10.35 -37.14
CA PHE A 800 -9.58 -9.65 -36.23
C PHE A 800 -9.76 -8.14 -36.34
N GLY A 801 -9.89 -7.46 -35.20
CA GLY A 801 -9.92 -6.00 -35.11
C GLY A 801 -8.55 -5.39 -34.88
N PHE A 802 -8.21 -4.32 -35.59
CA PHE A 802 -6.95 -3.58 -35.42
C PHE A 802 -7.08 -2.12 -35.85
N ILE A 803 -6.28 -1.22 -35.27
CA ILE A 803 -6.19 0.19 -35.69
C ILE A 803 -5.27 0.30 -36.92
N TYR A 804 -5.64 1.16 -37.88
CA TYR A 804 -4.87 1.40 -39.10
C TYR A 804 -4.79 2.89 -39.42
N GLU A 805 -3.65 3.51 -39.12
CA GLU A 805 -3.44 4.97 -39.18
C GLU A 805 -2.82 5.45 -40.51
N ARG A 806 -2.55 4.55 -41.46
CA ARG A 806 -1.83 4.89 -42.70
C ARG A 806 -2.77 5.43 -43.78
N GLU A 807 -2.26 6.33 -44.61
CA GLU A 807 -3.01 6.90 -45.75
C GLU A 807 -3.22 5.92 -46.92
N GLN A 808 -2.54 4.76 -46.94
CA GLN A 808 -2.70 3.80 -48.04
C GLN A 808 -4.08 3.14 -48.00
N LEU A 809 -4.64 2.88 -49.19
CA LEU A 809 -5.91 2.14 -49.30
C LEU A 809 -5.74 0.62 -49.07
N GLU A 810 -4.51 0.12 -49.03
CA GLU A 810 -4.14 -1.29 -48.80
C GLU A 810 -3.75 -1.54 -47.32
N ALA A 811 -4.61 -2.24 -46.57
CA ALA A 811 -4.35 -2.65 -45.20
C ALA A 811 -4.04 -4.16 -45.10
N THR A 812 -3.00 -4.50 -44.35
CA THR A 812 -2.63 -5.89 -44.06
C THR A 812 -3.11 -6.27 -42.67
N CYS A 813 -3.88 -7.35 -42.54
CA CYS A 813 -4.30 -7.84 -41.22
C CYS A 813 -3.10 -8.38 -40.41
N PRO A 814 -2.87 -7.93 -39.16
CA PRO A 814 -1.79 -8.47 -38.34
C PRO A 814 -1.92 -9.97 -38.00
N GLN A 815 -3.14 -10.51 -37.88
CA GLN A 815 -3.36 -11.91 -37.47
C GLN A 815 -3.25 -12.92 -38.63
N CYS A 816 -3.78 -12.60 -39.83
CA CYS A 816 -3.83 -13.54 -40.97
C CYS A 816 -2.99 -13.11 -42.18
N HIS A 817 -2.31 -11.96 -42.10
CA HIS A 817 -1.47 -11.36 -43.14
C HIS A 817 -2.17 -11.11 -44.50
N HIS A 818 -3.49 -11.26 -44.56
CA HIS A 818 -4.30 -10.96 -45.74
C HIS A 818 -4.39 -9.45 -45.97
N THR A 819 -4.13 -9.02 -47.20
CA THR A 819 -4.23 -7.63 -47.65
C THR A 819 -5.64 -7.33 -48.17
N PHE A 820 -6.23 -6.22 -47.74
CA PHE A 820 -7.57 -5.80 -48.15
C PHE A 820 -7.70 -4.28 -48.30
N CYS A 821 -8.68 -3.84 -49.10
CA CYS A 821 -8.97 -2.42 -49.27
C CYS A 821 -9.70 -1.86 -48.04
N VAL A 822 -9.19 -0.79 -47.43
CA VAL A 822 -9.82 -0.16 -46.25
C VAL A 822 -11.23 0.37 -46.53
N ARG A 823 -11.54 0.73 -47.79
CA ARG A 823 -12.83 1.33 -48.18
C ARG A 823 -13.90 0.32 -48.57
N CYS A 824 -13.54 -0.76 -49.26
CA CYS A 824 -14.52 -1.75 -49.75
C CYS A 824 -14.37 -3.14 -49.13
N LYS A 825 -13.40 -3.33 -48.21
CA LYS A 825 -13.12 -4.55 -47.42
C LYS A 825 -12.78 -5.81 -48.23
N ARG A 826 -12.66 -5.69 -49.56
CA ARG A 826 -12.24 -6.75 -50.50
C ARG A 826 -10.76 -7.06 -50.36
N GLN A 827 -10.36 -8.28 -50.69
CA GLN A 827 -8.96 -8.63 -50.93
C GLN A 827 -8.30 -7.62 -51.90
N TRP A 828 -7.07 -7.23 -51.59
CA TRP A 828 -6.30 -6.29 -52.42
C TRP A 828 -5.57 -7.05 -53.53
N GLU A 829 -5.77 -6.61 -54.77
CA GLU A 829 -5.16 -7.15 -55.98
C GLU A 829 -4.51 -5.97 -56.73
N GLU A 830 -3.48 -6.22 -57.54
CA GLU A 830 -2.79 -5.13 -58.27
C GLU A 830 -3.74 -4.37 -59.21
N GLN A 831 -4.78 -5.03 -59.71
CA GLN A 831 -5.85 -4.44 -60.51
C GLN A 831 -6.69 -3.41 -59.74
N HIS A 832 -6.70 -3.39 -58.40
CA HIS A 832 -7.33 -2.34 -57.62
C HIS A 832 -6.45 -1.07 -57.53
N ARG A 833 -5.13 -1.17 -57.75
CA ARG A 833 -4.21 -0.02 -57.65
C ARG A 833 -4.54 1.04 -58.70
N GLY A 834 -4.89 2.23 -58.23
CA GLY A 834 -5.28 3.36 -59.09
C GLY A 834 -6.71 3.30 -59.66
N GLN A 835 -7.48 2.25 -59.37
CA GLN A 835 -8.91 2.14 -59.74
C GLN A 835 -9.82 2.52 -58.57
N SER A 836 -11.02 3.01 -58.86
CA SER A 836 -12.04 3.14 -57.82
C SER A 836 -12.53 1.76 -57.36
N CYS A 837 -13.12 1.68 -56.17
CA CYS A 837 -13.69 0.42 -55.67
C CYS A 837 -14.84 -0.09 -56.55
N GLU A 838 -15.55 0.79 -57.27
CA GLU A 838 -16.62 0.40 -58.20
C GLU A 838 -16.04 -0.08 -59.54
N ASP A 839 -14.96 0.53 -60.04
CA ASP A 839 -14.28 0.07 -61.26
C ASP A 839 -13.64 -1.31 -61.05
N PHE A 840 -12.94 -1.52 -59.94
CA PHE A 840 -12.37 -2.82 -59.58
C PHE A 840 -13.48 -3.89 -59.39
N GLN A 841 -14.61 -3.52 -58.78
CA GLN A 841 -15.78 -4.40 -58.67
C GLN A 841 -16.34 -4.75 -60.05
N ASN A 842 -16.53 -3.77 -60.94
CA ASN A 842 -16.99 -3.99 -62.32
C ASN A 842 -16.01 -4.83 -63.15
N TRP A 843 -14.71 -4.64 -62.96
CA TRP A 843 -13.67 -5.49 -63.56
C TRP A 843 -13.82 -6.95 -63.10
N LYS A 844 -13.98 -7.21 -61.80
CA LYS A 844 -14.28 -8.55 -61.28
C LYS A 844 -15.52 -9.15 -61.94
N ARG A 845 -16.65 -8.43 -62.01
CA ARG A 845 -17.89 -8.94 -62.65
C ARG A 845 -17.68 -9.42 -64.09
N ASN A 846 -16.83 -8.72 -64.83
CA ASN A 846 -16.64 -8.94 -66.26
C ASN A 846 -15.53 -9.96 -66.60
N ASN A 847 -14.63 -10.28 -65.65
CA ASN A 847 -13.44 -11.10 -65.92
C ASN A 847 -13.32 -12.36 -65.04
N ASP A 848 -14.05 -12.45 -63.92
CA ASP A 848 -13.95 -13.56 -62.97
C ASP A 848 -14.98 -14.69 -63.30
N PRO A 849 -14.54 -15.89 -63.70
CA PRO A 849 -15.45 -16.95 -64.13
C PRO A 849 -16.28 -17.56 -63.00
N GLU A 850 -15.82 -17.50 -61.74
CA GLU A 850 -16.57 -18.00 -60.59
C GLU A 850 -17.63 -17.00 -60.16
N TYR A 851 -17.29 -15.71 -60.17
CA TYR A 851 -18.26 -14.62 -60.01
C TYR A 851 -19.41 -14.73 -61.02
N GLN A 852 -19.08 -14.93 -62.30
CA GLN A 852 -20.08 -15.10 -63.37
C GLN A 852 -20.93 -16.36 -63.19
N ALA A 853 -20.35 -17.46 -62.67
CA ALA A 853 -21.09 -18.68 -62.39
C ALA A 853 -22.14 -18.52 -61.27
N GLN A 854 -21.89 -17.67 -60.27
CA GLN A 854 -22.87 -17.32 -59.23
C GLN A 854 -23.95 -16.33 -59.72
N GLY A 855 -23.60 -15.41 -60.63
CA GLY A 855 -24.52 -14.39 -61.14
C GLY A 855 -24.98 -13.40 -60.06
N LEU A 856 -26.27 -13.04 -60.05
CA LEU A 856 -26.83 -12.05 -59.11
C LEU A 856 -26.75 -12.46 -57.63
N ALA A 857 -26.46 -13.73 -57.31
CA ALA A 857 -26.23 -14.15 -55.93
C ALA A 857 -25.00 -13.44 -55.32
N MET A 858 -23.89 -13.36 -56.06
CA MET A 858 -22.71 -12.61 -55.62
C MET A 858 -23.01 -11.12 -55.49
N TYR A 859 -23.77 -10.53 -56.41
CA TYR A 859 -24.16 -9.11 -56.32
C TYR A 859 -24.90 -8.78 -55.01
N LEU A 860 -25.76 -9.67 -54.52
CA LEU A 860 -26.46 -9.49 -53.24
C LEU A 860 -25.54 -9.69 -52.02
N GLN A 861 -24.58 -10.61 -52.09
CA GLN A 861 -23.57 -10.81 -51.03
C GLN A 861 -22.54 -9.67 -50.97
N GLU A 862 -22.15 -9.11 -52.12
CA GLU A 862 -21.30 -7.93 -52.22
C GLU A 862 -21.98 -6.66 -51.67
N ASN A 863 -23.27 -6.52 -51.92
CA ASN A 863 -24.11 -5.48 -51.33
C ASN A 863 -24.51 -5.86 -49.88
N GLY A 864 -23.56 -6.38 -49.10
CA GLY A 864 -23.79 -7.01 -47.80
C GLY A 864 -24.27 -6.07 -46.69
N ILE A 865 -24.19 -6.56 -45.45
CA ILE A 865 -24.73 -5.88 -44.27
C ILE A 865 -23.57 -5.39 -43.41
N ASP A 866 -23.32 -4.07 -43.38
CA ASP A 866 -22.46 -3.45 -42.38
C ASP A 866 -23.25 -3.14 -41.10
N CYS A 867 -22.70 -3.47 -39.92
CA CYS A 867 -23.32 -3.06 -38.66
C CYS A 867 -23.18 -1.54 -38.46
N PRO A 868 -24.29 -0.78 -38.24
CA PRO A 868 -24.22 0.66 -38.07
C PRO A 868 -23.50 1.09 -36.78
N LYS A 869 -23.47 0.22 -35.74
CA LYS A 869 -22.68 0.45 -34.52
C LYS A 869 -21.19 0.15 -34.76
N CYS A 870 -20.78 -1.12 -34.84
CA CYS A 870 -19.36 -1.52 -34.85
C CYS A 870 -18.68 -1.64 -36.23
N LYS A 871 -19.38 -1.31 -37.33
CA LYS A 871 -18.88 -1.36 -38.72
C LYS A 871 -18.37 -2.73 -39.21
N PHE A 872 -18.58 -3.82 -38.46
CA PHE A 872 -18.34 -5.19 -38.94
C PHE A 872 -19.23 -5.50 -40.14
N SER A 873 -18.70 -6.23 -41.12
CA SER A 873 -19.35 -6.49 -42.41
C SER A 873 -19.72 -7.96 -42.57
N TYR A 874 -20.94 -8.24 -43.03
CA TYR A 874 -21.43 -9.57 -43.32
C TYR A 874 -21.69 -9.73 -44.83
N ALA A 875 -21.04 -10.71 -45.46
CA ALA A 875 -21.20 -11.07 -46.89
C ALA A 875 -22.50 -11.86 -47.16
N LEU A 876 -23.60 -11.40 -46.57
CA LEU A 876 -24.92 -12.01 -46.57
C LEU A 876 -25.93 -11.09 -47.25
N ALA A 877 -26.88 -11.67 -47.99
CA ALA A 877 -28.06 -10.95 -48.46
C ALA A 877 -29.00 -10.63 -47.29
N ARG A 878 -29.91 -9.66 -47.47
CA ARG A 878 -30.86 -9.22 -46.43
C ARG A 878 -32.01 -10.21 -46.26
N GLY A 879 -32.36 -10.93 -47.31
CA GLY A 879 -33.31 -12.03 -47.26
C GLY A 879 -34.72 -11.63 -46.80
N GLY A 880 -35.44 -12.57 -46.19
CA GLY A 880 -36.84 -12.34 -45.77
C GLY A 880 -37.01 -11.53 -44.48
N CYS A 881 -36.07 -11.67 -43.52
CA CYS A 881 -36.16 -11.03 -42.21
C CYS A 881 -35.32 -9.77 -42.15
N MET A 882 -35.96 -8.63 -41.89
CA MET A 882 -35.27 -7.33 -41.81
C MET A 882 -34.64 -7.05 -40.43
N HIS A 883 -34.93 -7.86 -39.40
CA HIS A 883 -34.40 -7.69 -38.05
C HIS A 883 -33.06 -8.41 -37.92
N PHE A 884 -31.97 -7.65 -38.03
CA PHE A 884 -30.61 -8.19 -37.99
C PHE A 884 -29.98 -7.98 -36.61
N HIS A 885 -29.25 -8.99 -36.14
CA HIS A 885 -28.48 -8.96 -34.89
C HIS A 885 -26.99 -9.00 -35.22
N CYS A 886 -26.23 -7.96 -34.88
CA CYS A 886 -24.78 -8.02 -35.03
C CYS A 886 -24.17 -9.01 -34.01
N THR A 887 -23.54 -10.08 -34.48
CA THR A 887 -22.78 -11.03 -33.65
C THR A 887 -21.69 -10.35 -32.82
N GLN A 888 -21.02 -9.32 -33.36
CA GLN A 888 -19.86 -8.68 -32.71
C GLN A 888 -20.22 -7.67 -31.63
N CYS A 889 -21.32 -6.90 -31.77
CA CYS A 889 -21.67 -5.82 -30.83
C CYS A 889 -23.13 -5.82 -30.37
N ARG A 890 -23.91 -6.84 -30.76
CA ARG A 890 -25.32 -7.06 -30.42
C ARG A 890 -26.32 -5.96 -30.75
N HIS A 891 -25.89 -4.94 -31.48
CA HIS A 891 -26.82 -3.94 -32.01
C HIS A 891 -27.87 -4.63 -32.89
N GLN A 892 -29.14 -4.34 -32.62
CA GLN A 892 -30.29 -4.83 -33.38
C GLN A 892 -30.72 -3.73 -34.35
N PHE A 893 -30.74 -4.01 -35.65
CA PHE A 893 -30.99 -3.00 -36.67
C PHE A 893 -31.66 -3.57 -37.92
N CYS A 894 -32.17 -2.68 -38.76
CA CYS A 894 -32.75 -3.06 -40.02
C CYS A 894 -31.67 -3.37 -41.06
N SER A 895 -31.61 -4.59 -41.59
CA SER A 895 -30.69 -4.92 -42.69
C SER A 895 -30.93 -4.09 -43.97
N GLY A 896 -32.16 -3.58 -44.15
CA GLY A 896 -32.55 -2.75 -45.30
C GLY A 896 -32.35 -1.24 -45.15
N CYS A 897 -32.35 -0.66 -43.94
CA CYS A 897 -32.16 0.79 -43.75
C CYS A 897 -31.29 1.20 -42.56
N TYR A 898 -30.66 0.24 -41.87
CA TYR A 898 -29.67 0.43 -40.80
C TYR A 898 -30.15 1.18 -39.55
N ASN A 899 -31.42 1.60 -39.50
CA ASN A 899 -32.07 2.11 -38.29
C ASN A 899 -32.22 1.01 -37.22
N THR A 900 -32.11 1.40 -35.96
CA THR A 900 -32.18 0.52 -34.78
C THR A 900 -33.57 -0.12 -34.58
N PHE A 901 -33.58 -1.38 -34.14
CA PHE A 901 -34.76 -2.02 -33.56
C PHE A 901 -34.81 -1.76 -32.06
N TYR A 902 -35.92 -1.20 -31.59
CA TYR A 902 -36.17 -0.92 -30.18
C TYR A 902 -36.93 -2.06 -29.53
N ALA A 903 -36.42 -2.57 -28.42
CA ALA A 903 -37.14 -3.48 -27.54
C ALA A 903 -38.38 -2.81 -26.92
N LYS A 904 -39.27 -3.62 -26.36
CA LYS A 904 -40.49 -3.18 -25.67
C LYS A 904 -40.21 -2.04 -24.67
N ASN A 905 -40.92 -0.94 -24.82
CA ASN A 905 -40.82 0.30 -24.04
C ASN A 905 -39.46 1.03 -24.11
N LYS A 906 -38.57 0.70 -25.07
CA LYS A 906 -37.25 1.36 -25.25
C LYS A 906 -37.17 2.31 -26.44
N CYS A 907 -38.26 2.53 -27.18
CA CYS A 907 -38.29 3.47 -28.31
C CYS A 907 -38.43 4.92 -27.83
N PRO A 908 -37.56 5.86 -28.27
CA PRO A 908 -37.56 7.25 -27.82
C PRO A 908 -38.58 8.15 -28.54
N ASP A 909 -39.00 7.81 -29.77
CA ASP A 909 -39.93 8.63 -30.56
C ASP A 909 -41.23 8.90 -29.77
N PRO A 910 -41.61 10.15 -29.48
CA PRO A 910 -42.83 10.46 -28.73
C PRO A 910 -44.10 9.93 -29.42
N ASN A 911 -44.16 9.97 -30.75
CA ASN A 911 -45.34 9.73 -31.58
C ASN A 911 -45.55 8.25 -31.94
N CYS A 912 -44.56 7.39 -31.66
CA CYS A 912 -44.63 5.96 -31.95
C CYS A 912 -45.83 5.28 -31.27
N ARG A 913 -46.80 4.83 -32.09
CA ARG A 913 -48.00 4.09 -31.65
C ARG A 913 -47.70 2.66 -31.15
N VAL A 914 -46.52 2.10 -31.46
CA VAL A 914 -46.17 0.67 -31.24
C VAL A 914 -45.09 0.42 -30.17
N LYS A 915 -44.88 1.36 -29.23
CA LYS A 915 -43.87 1.26 -28.14
C LYS A 915 -43.89 -0.04 -27.33
N LYS A 916 -45.03 -0.73 -27.24
CA LYS A 916 -45.23 -1.94 -26.42
C LYS A 916 -44.70 -3.23 -27.07
N SER A 917 -44.17 -3.17 -28.30
CA SER A 917 -43.62 -4.28 -29.07
C SER A 917 -42.18 -4.00 -29.54
N LEU A 918 -41.46 -5.04 -29.93
CA LEU A 918 -40.22 -4.93 -30.70
C LEU A 918 -40.52 -4.32 -32.08
N HIS A 919 -39.85 -3.24 -32.46
CA HIS A 919 -40.07 -2.55 -33.74
C HIS A 919 -38.87 -1.69 -34.16
N GLY A 920 -38.73 -1.45 -35.46
CA GLY A 920 -37.85 -0.43 -36.02
C GLY A 920 -38.65 0.72 -36.63
N HIS A 921 -37.98 1.86 -36.84
CA HIS A 921 -38.51 2.97 -37.63
C HIS A 921 -37.88 2.93 -39.02
N HIS A 922 -38.69 2.84 -40.07
CA HIS A 922 -38.22 2.59 -41.44
C HIS A 922 -38.62 3.75 -42.37
N PRO A 923 -37.72 4.27 -43.22
CA PRO A 923 -38.04 5.22 -44.28
C PRO A 923 -38.81 4.54 -45.42
N ARG A 924 -39.47 5.34 -46.28
CA ARG A 924 -40.37 4.83 -47.33
C ARG A 924 -39.69 3.96 -48.40
N ASP A 925 -38.41 4.16 -48.65
CA ASP A 925 -37.57 3.36 -49.57
C ASP A 925 -36.86 2.17 -48.90
N CYS A 926 -37.18 1.86 -47.64
CA CYS A 926 -36.67 0.67 -47.00
C CYS A 926 -37.25 -0.61 -47.63
N LEU A 927 -36.40 -1.62 -47.82
CA LEU A 927 -36.79 -2.99 -48.17
C LEU A 927 -37.90 -3.56 -47.26
N PHE A 928 -37.99 -3.09 -46.00
CA PHE A 928 -39.07 -3.45 -45.07
C PHE A 928 -40.48 -3.22 -45.65
N TYR A 929 -40.70 -2.12 -46.41
CA TYR A 929 -41.95 -1.87 -47.12
C TYR A 929 -41.88 -2.33 -48.58
N LEU A 930 -40.77 -2.06 -49.28
CA LEU A 930 -40.69 -2.34 -50.72
C LEU A 930 -40.66 -3.85 -51.05
N ARG A 931 -40.38 -4.73 -50.09
CA ARG A 931 -40.58 -6.19 -50.25
C ARG A 931 -42.05 -6.60 -50.36
N ASP A 932 -43.00 -5.76 -49.94
CA ASP A 932 -44.43 -6.07 -49.98
C ASP A 932 -45.04 -5.70 -51.35
N TRP A 933 -44.43 -4.74 -52.06
CA TRP A 933 -44.79 -4.40 -53.45
C TRP A 933 -44.63 -5.58 -54.42
N SER A 934 -45.41 -5.59 -55.50
CA SER A 934 -45.23 -6.57 -56.58
C SER A 934 -43.92 -6.32 -57.34
N ALA A 935 -43.31 -7.37 -57.90
CA ALA A 935 -42.11 -7.20 -58.73
C ALA A 935 -42.36 -6.24 -59.90
N GLY A 936 -43.54 -6.29 -60.53
CA GLY A 936 -43.93 -5.35 -61.58
C GLY A 936 -44.02 -3.88 -61.15
N ARG A 937 -44.43 -3.59 -59.90
CA ARG A 937 -44.46 -2.20 -59.38
C ARG A 937 -43.06 -1.67 -59.10
N LEU A 938 -42.16 -2.53 -58.59
CA LEU A 938 -40.73 -2.21 -58.43
C LEU A 938 -40.03 -2.01 -59.78
N GLN A 939 -40.33 -2.88 -60.76
CA GLN A 939 -39.84 -2.74 -62.14
C GLN A 939 -40.35 -1.46 -62.80
N LYS A 940 -41.62 -1.07 -62.59
CA LYS A 940 -42.16 0.20 -63.09
C LYS A 940 -41.40 1.42 -62.54
N LEU A 941 -41.11 1.46 -61.24
CA LEU A 941 -40.32 2.56 -60.65
C LEU A 941 -38.93 2.70 -61.30
N LEU A 942 -38.29 1.57 -61.65
CA LEU A 942 -37.02 1.54 -62.37
C LEU A 942 -37.18 1.97 -63.84
N GLN A 943 -38.23 1.52 -64.55
CA GLN A 943 -38.54 1.86 -65.94
C GLN A 943 -38.83 3.36 -66.13
N ASP A 944 -39.66 3.93 -65.25
CA ASP A 944 -40.03 5.35 -65.27
C ASP A 944 -38.81 6.28 -65.03
N ASN A 945 -37.74 5.75 -64.43
CA ASN A 945 -36.46 6.43 -64.20
C ASN A 945 -35.32 5.92 -65.11
N HIS A 946 -35.65 5.13 -66.14
CA HIS A 946 -34.73 4.56 -67.13
C HIS A 946 -33.56 3.72 -66.56
N ILE A 947 -33.74 3.11 -65.38
CA ILE A 947 -32.75 2.23 -64.76
C ILE A 947 -32.94 0.78 -65.25
N MET A 948 -31.89 0.23 -65.86
CA MET A 948 -31.85 -1.16 -66.34
C MET A 948 -31.81 -2.15 -65.18
N PHE A 949 -32.51 -3.27 -65.34
CA PHE A 949 -32.50 -4.42 -64.43
C PHE A 949 -32.60 -5.74 -65.22
N ASN A 950 -32.15 -6.83 -64.62
CA ASN A 950 -32.20 -8.16 -65.24
C ASN A 950 -33.56 -8.83 -65.01
N THR A 951 -34.05 -9.55 -66.01
CA THR A 951 -35.14 -10.53 -65.89
C THR A 951 -34.67 -11.96 -66.13
N GLU A 952 -33.58 -12.15 -66.88
CA GLU A 952 -32.95 -13.45 -67.14
C GLU A 952 -31.62 -13.61 -66.38
N PRO A 953 -31.18 -14.85 -66.09
CA PRO A 953 -29.88 -15.09 -65.46
C PRO A 953 -28.73 -14.52 -66.32
N PRO A 954 -27.66 -13.98 -65.70
CA PRO A 954 -26.48 -13.52 -66.44
C PRO A 954 -25.84 -14.64 -67.28
N ALA A 955 -25.31 -14.28 -68.46
CA ALA A 955 -24.56 -15.21 -69.29
C ALA A 955 -23.34 -15.78 -68.51
N GLY A 956 -23.20 -17.11 -68.51
CA GLY A 956 -22.19 -17.83 -67.72
C GLY A 956 -22.71 -18.40 -66.39
N ALA A 957 -23.87 -17.96 -65.89
CA ALA A 957 -24.47 -18.51 -64.68
C ALA A 957 -24.79 -20.01 -64.84
N ARG A 958 -24.31 -20.84 -63.92
CA ARG A 958 -24.50 -22.31 -63.96
C ARG A 958 -25.84 -22.70 -63.30
N ALA A 959 -26.44 -23.81 -63.71
CA ALA A 959 -27.56 -24.40 -62.97
C ALA A 959 -27.12 -24.92 -61.59
N VAL A 960 -28.01 -24.93 -60.59
CA VAL A 960 -27.75 -25.56 -59.29
C VAL A 960 -28.02 -27.07 -59.39
N PRO A 961 -27.17 -27.95 -58.82
CA PRO A 961 -27.52 -29.36 -58.63
C PRO A 961 -28.75 -29.47 -57.71
N GLY A 962 -29.92 -29.80 -58.29
CA GLY A 962 -31.22 -29.80 -57.60
C GLY A 962 -32.09 -28.55 -57.84
N GLY A 963 -31.60 -27.53 -58.54
CA GLY A 963 -32.33 -26.29 -58.83
C GLY A 963 -32.40 -25.30 -57.66
N GLY A 964 -33.22 -24.25 -57.81
CA GLY A 964 -33.49 -23.27 -56.76
C GLY A 964 -32.50 -22.09 -56.67
N CYS A 965 -32.80 -21.15 -55.78
CA CYS A 965 -32.12 -19.87 -55.65
C CYS A 965 -30.71 -19.99 -55.02
N ARG A 966 -29.72 -19.38 -55.68
CA ARG A 966 -28.28 -19.42 -55.37
C ARG A 966 -27.81 -18.51 -54.22
N VAL A 967 -28.64 -17.60 -53.73
CA VAL A 967 -28.25 -16.67 -52.66
C VAL A 967 -27.96 -17.44 -51.38
N MET A 968 -26.83 -17.18 -50.73
CA MET A 968 -26.51 -17.77 -49.43
C MET A 968 -27.32 -17.06 -48.33
N GLU A 969 -28.10 -17.84 -47.58
CA GLU A 969 -28.80 -17.42 -46.36
C GLU A 969 -28.09 -18.09 -45.17
N GLN A 970 -27.90 -17.35 -44.08
CA GLN A 970 -27.39 -17.91 -42.83
C GLN A 970 -28.54 -18.60 -42.08
N LYS A 971 -28.46 -19.92 -41.91
CA LYS A 971 -29.51 -20.76 -41.31
C LYS A 971 -29.11 -21.25 -39.92
N GLU A 972 -30.09 -21.39 -39.03
CA GLU A 972 -29.92 -22.06 -37.75
C GLU A 972 -29.80 -23.58 -37.95
N VAL A 973 -28.80 -24.17 -37.30
CA VAL A 973 -28.52 -25.61 -37.24
C VAL A 973 -28.25 -26.01 -35.78
N PRO A 974 -28.35 -27.29 -35.38
CA PRO A 974 -28.17 -27.69 -33.97
C PRO A 974 -26.85 -27.26 -33.31
N ASN A 975 -25.82 -26.99 -34.11
CA ASN A 975 -24.49 -26.55 -33.65
C ASN A 975 -24.21 -25.06 -33.99
N GLY A 976 -25.23 -24.21 -34.14
CA GLY A 976 -25.09 -22.77 -34.34
C GLY A 976 -25.65 -22.25 -35.66
N LEU A 977 -24.90 -21.40 -36.36
CA LEU A 977 -25.30 -20.79 -37.63
C LEU A 977 -24.45 -21.33 -38.78
N ARG A 978 -25.08 -21.67 -39.91
CA ARG A 978 -24.42 -22.17 -41.12
C ARG A 978 -24.92 -21.47 -42.35
N ASP A 979 -24.00 -20.99 -43.19
CA ASP A 979 -24.34 -20.38 -44.47
C ASP A 979 -24.66 -21.47 -45.50
N GLU A 980 -25.86 -21.40 -46.08
CA GLU A 980 -26.32 -22.35 -47.09
C GLU A 980 -27.13 -21.65 -48.19
N ALA A 981 -27.18 -22.25 -49.38
CA ALA A 981 -28.02 -21.73 -50.45
C ALA A 981 -29.51 -21.69 -50.04
N CYS A 982 -30.18 -20.63 -50.47
CA CYS A 982 -31.59 -20.34 -50.23
C CYS A 982 -32.52 -21.47 -50.73
N GLY A 983 -32.22 -22.04 -51.90
CA GLY A 983 -32.90 -23.21 -52.47
C GLY A 983 -34.36 -23.00 -52.92
N LYS A 984 -35.01 -21.92 -52.47
CA LYS A 984 -36.38 -21.52 -52.85
C LYS A 984 -36.52 -21.40 -54.38
N GLU A 985 -37.71 -21.69 -54.90
CA GLU A 985 -38.01 -21.73 -56.33
C GLU A 985 -37.66 -20.42 -57.07
N THR A 986 -37.17 -20.57 -58.31
CA THR A 986 -36.74 -19.46 -59.19
C THR A 986 -37.71 -19.35 -60.36
N LEU A 987 -38.55 -18.32 -60.36
CA LEU A 987 -39.56 -18.12 -61.41
C LEU A 987 -38.94 -17.53 -62.70
N PRO A 988 -39.51 -17.81 -63.88
CA PRO A 988 -39.15 -17.11 -65.12
C PRO A 988 -39.28 -15.59 -64.97
N GLY A 989 -38.36 -14.83 -65.57
CA GLY A 989 -38.32 -13.37 -65.44
C GLY A 989 -37.78 -12.82 -64.12
N TYR A 990 -37.42 -13.67 -63.14
CA TYR A 990 -36.79 -13.26 -61.86
C TYR A 990 -35.26 -13.52 -61.81
N ALA A 991 -34.60 -13.57 -62.97
CA ALA A 991 -33.15 -13.59 -63.16
C ALA A 991 -32.38 -14.69 -62.38
N GLY A 992 -33.01 -15.85 -62.16
CA GLY A 992 -32.42 -16.97 -61.40
C GLY A 992 -32.49 -16.81 -59.88
N LEU A 993 -33.27 -15.84 -59.38
CA LEU A 993 -33.54 -15.60 -57.96
C LEU A 993 -34.95 -16.06 -57.58
N CYS A 994 -35.16 -16.36 -56.30
CA CYS A 994 -36.51 -16.51 -55.76
C CYS A 994 -37.18 -15.15 -55.57
N GLN A 995 -38.50 -15.10 -55.43
CA GLN A 995 -39.26 -13.85 -55.37
C GLN A 995 -38.73 -12.85 -54.33
N ALA A 996 -38.35 -13.31 -53.13
CA ALA A 996 -37.82 -12.43 -52.08
C ALA A 996 -36.49 -11.77 -52.50
N HIS A 997 -35.52 -12.57 -52.96
CA HIS A 997 -34.22 -12.05 -53.41
C HIS A 997 -34.29 -11.26 -54.71
N TYR A 998 -35.26 -11.55 -55.60
CA TYR A 998 -35.50 -10.72 -56.78
C TYR A 998 -36.04 -9.34 -56.38
N LYS A 999 -36.96 -9.25 -55.41
CA LYS A 999 -37.37 -7.96 -54.85
C LYS A 999 -36.21 -7.25 -54.15
N GLU A 1000 -35.37 -7.95 -53.37
CA GLU A 1000 -34.17 -7.34 -52.77
C GLU A 1000 -33.24 -6.74 -53.85
N TYR A 1001 -33.00 -7.48 -54.94
CA TYR A 1001 -32.21 -7.00 -56.08
C TYR A 1001 -32.81 -5.72 -56.69
N LEU A 1002 -34.10 -5.70 -57.02
CA LEU A 1002 -34.76 -4.50 -57.56
C LEU A 1002 -34.72 -3.32 -56.57
N VAL A 1003 -34.94 -3.56 -55.28
CA VAL A 1003 -34.86 -2.53 -54.23
C VAL A 1003 -33.44 -2.01 -54.06
N SER A 1004 -32.40 -2.86 -54.20
CA SER A 1004 -31.02 -2.39 -54.17
C SER A 1004 -30.69 -1.45 -55.34
N LEU A 1005 -31.29 -1.65 -56.53
CA LEU A 1005 -31.18 -0.73 -57.66
C LEU A 1005 -31.95 0.58 -57.43
N ILE A 1006 -33.18 0.51 -56.91
CA ILE A 1006 -33.99 1.67 -56.50
C ILE A 1006 -33.21 2.55 -55.52
N ASN A 1007 -32.65 1.93 -54.49
CA ASN A 1007 -31.94 2.61 -53.41
C ASN A 1007 -30.57 3.15 -53.86
N ALA A 1008 -29.85 2.41 -54.70
CA ALA A 1008 -28.58 2.83 -55.29
C ALA A 1008 -28.69 4.13 -56.10
N HIS A 1009 -29.83 4.35 -56.77
CA HIS A 1009 -30.08 5.53 -57.60
C HIS A 1009 -30.98 6.59 -56.91
N SER A 1010 -31.33 6.40 -55.63
CA SER A 1010 -32.17 7.31 -54.83
C SER A 1010 -33.59 7.53 -55.39
N LEU A 1011 -34.20 6.51 -56.00
CA LEU A 1011 -35.55 6.66 -56.57
C LEU A 1011 -36.61 6.68 -55.45
N ASP A 1012 -37.51 7.66 -55.47
CA ASP A 1012 -38.54 7.82 -54.44
C ASP A 1012 -39.81 7.01 -54.78
N PRO A 1013 -40.19 6.00 -53.99
CA PRO A 1013 -41.40 5.21 -54.25
C PRO A 1013 -42.70 6.02 -54.08
N ALA A 1014 -42.69 7.17 -53.41
CA ALA A 1014 -43.86 8.05 -53.29
C ALA A 1014 -44.37 8.53 -54.66
N THR A 1015 -43.51 8.60 -55.67
CA THR A 1015 -43.89 8.95 -57.06
C THR A 1015 -44.91 8.01 -57.69
N LEU A 1016 -45.11 6.81 -57.12
CA LEU A 1016 -46.13 5.84 -57.53
C LEU A 1016 -47.19 5.58 -56.45
N TYR A 1017 -47.27 6.39 -55.39
CA TYR A 1017 -48.26 6.21 -54.32
C TYR A 1017 -49.64 6.72 -54.75
N GLU A 1018 -50.67 5.90 -54.50
CA GLU A 1018 -52.06 6.36 -54.55
C GLU A 1018 -52.38 7.25 -53.33
N VAL A 1019 -53.52 7.95 -53.37
CA VAL A 1019 -53.95 8.86 -52.28
C VAL A 1019 -53.89 8.18 -50.91
N GLU A 1020 -54.43 6.98 -50.77
CA GLU A 1020 -54.46 6.20 -49.52
C GLU A 1020 -53.05 5.90 -48.96
N GLU A 1021 -52.05 5.70 -49.83
CA GLU A 1021 -50.66 5.48 -49.44
C GLU A 1021 -49.96 6.79 -49.04
N LEU A 1022 -50.27 7.90 -49.71
CA LEU A 1022 -49.81 9.24 -49.33
C LEU A 1022 -50.40 9.70 -48.00
N GLU A 1023 -51.67 9.42 -47.74
CA GLU A 1023 -52.31 9.69 -46.44
C GLU A 1023 -51.66 8.86 -45.34
N THR A 1024 -51.48 7.56 -45.58
CA THR A 1024 -50.78 6.64 -44.67
C THR A 1024 -49.33 7.07 -44.38
N ALA A 1025 -48.62 7.58 -45.40
CA ALA A 1025 -47.26 8.11 -45.23
C ALA A 1025 -47.25 9.44 -44.48
N THR A 1026 -48.23 10.31 -44.72
CA THR A 1026 -48.38 11.59 -44.02
C THR A 1026 -48.62 11.37 -42.52
N GLU A 1027 -49.54 10.49 -42.14
CA GLU A 1027 -49.73 10.11 -40.72
C GLU A 1027 -48.47 9.49 -40.09
N ARG A 1028 -47.73 8.68 -40.86
CA ARG A 1028 -46.57 7.94 -40.36
C ARG A 1028 -45.36 8.84 -40.10
N TYR A 1029 -45.06 9.76 -41.01
CA TYR A 1029 -43.81 10.54 -41.01
C TYR A 1029 -43.99 12.00 -40.60
N LEU A 1030 -45.16 12.60 -40.85
CA LEU A 1030 -45.48 13.99 -40.46
C LEU A 1030 -46.41 14.05 -39.25
N HIS A 1031 -46.91 12.90 -38.77
CA HIS A 1031 -47.74 12.75 -37.57
C HIS A 1031 -49.05 13.56 -37.56
N VAL A 1032 -49.47 14.04 -38.73
CA VAL A 1032 -50.75 14.73 -38.95
C VAL A 1032 -51.65 13.86 -39.81
N HIS A 1033 -52.95 13.85 -39.50
CA HIS A 1033 -53.96 13.26 -40.37
C HIS A 1033 -54.31 14.29 -41.47
N PRO A 1034 -54.02 14.02 -42.75
CA PRO A 1034 -54.32 14.96 -43.83
C PRO A 1034 -55.82 15.05 -44.10
N GLN A 1035 -56.23 16.18 -44.68
CA GLN A 1035 -57.58 16.39 -45.18
C GLN A 1035 -57.50 17.20 -46.48
N ALA A 1036 -58.44 16.99 -47.40
CA ALA A 1036 -58.60 17.80 -48.59
C ALA A 1036 -59.07 19.21 -48.24
N LEU A 1037 -58.56 20.22 -48.95
CA LEU A 1037 -58.95 21.62 -48.77
C LEU A 1037 -60.28 21.91 -49.47
N ALA A 1038 -61.00 22.94 -49.02
CA ALA A 1038 -62.28 23.32 -49.59
C ALA A 1038 -62.12 23.77 -51.06
N GLY A 1039 -62.64 22.96 -52.00
CA GLY A 1039 -62.52 23.19 -53.44
C GLY A 1039 -61.31 22.50 -54.11
N GLU A 1040 -60.55 21.70 -53.37
CA GLU A 1040 -59.47 20.87 -53.91
C GLU A 1040 -60.02 19.59 -54.55
N ASP A 1041 -59.54 19.25 -55.76
CA ASP A 1041 -59.90 18.00 -56.44
C ASP A 1041 -58.93 16.85 -56.10
N PRO A 1042 -59.27 15.58 -56.37
CA PRO A 1042 -58.41 14.45 -55.99
C PRO A 1042 -56.99 14.50 -56.59
N PRO A 1043 -56.77 14.90 -57.86
CA PRO A 1043 -55.42 15.11 -58.40
C PRO A 1043 -54.63 16.21 -57.68
N ALA A 1044 -55.23 17.36 -57.37
CA ALA A 1044 -54.57 18.43 -56.62
C ALA A 1044 -54.23 17.98 -55.19
N TYR A 1045 -55.14 17.25 -54.54
CA TYR A 1045 -54.91 16.65 -53.22
C TYR A 1045 -53.73 15.66 -53.23
N GLN A 1046 -53.71 14.74 -54.19
CA GLN A 1046 -52.61 13.78 -54.39
C GLN A 1046 -51.27 14.51 -54.62
N ALA A 1047 -51.26 15.51 -55.50
CA ALA A 1047 -50.07 16.29 -55.79
C ALA A 1047 -49.56 17.06 -54.57
N ARG A 1048 -50.45 17.68 -53.78
CA ARG A 1048 -50.09 18.40 -52.55
C ARG A 1048 -49.52 17.47 -51.48
N LEU A 1049 -50.11 16.29 -51.27
CA LEU A 1049 -49.57 15.32 -50.31
C LEU A 1049 -48.22 14.77 -50.77
N LEU A 1050 -48.06 14.46 -52.06
CA LEU A 1050 -46.80 14.00 -52.64
C LEU A 1050 -45.69 15.05 -52.48
N GLN A 1051 -45.95 16.29 -52.89
CA GLN A 1051 -44.99 17.40 -52.76
C GLN A 1051 -44.56 17.57 -51.30
N LYS A 1052 -45.54 17.67 -50.37
CA LYS A 1052 -45.23 17.86 -48.95
C LYS A 1052 -44.42 16.69 -48.36
N LEU A 1053 -44.75 15.45 -48.72
CA LEU A 1053 -44.02 14.26 -48.28
C LEU A 1053 -42.58 14.22 -48.83
N MET A 1054 -42.34 14.70 -50.06
CA MET A 1054 -41.01 14.75 -50.66
C MET A 1054 -40.16 15.91 -50.13
N GLU A 1055 -40.78 17.04 -49.78
CA GLU A 1055 -40.10 18.22 -49.22
C GLU A 1055 -39.75 18.06 -47.72
N GLU A 1056 -40.69 17.60 -46.89
CA GLU A 1056 -40.49 17.52 -45.44
C GLU A 1056 -39.86 16.20 -44.96
N VAL A 1057 -39.98 15.10 -45.72
CA VAL A 1057 -39.50 13.76 -45.30
C VAL A 1057 -38.46 13.22 -46.30
N PRO A 1058 -37.17 13.17 -45.96
CA PRO A 1058 -36.15 12.61 -46.84
C PRO A 1058 -36.26 11.08 -46.97
N LEU A 1059 -35.69 10.54 -48.05
CA LEU A 1059 -35.39 9.10 -48.18
C LEU A 1059 -34.35 8.66 -47.14
N GLY A 1060 -34.24 7.34 -46.91
CA GLY A 1060 -33.40 6.79 -45.84
C GLY A 1060 -31.95 7.24 -45.88
N GLN A 1061 -31.53 8.05 -44.90
CA GLN A 1061 -30.19 8.65 -44.86
C GLN A 1061 -29.07 7.61 -44.67
N SER A 1062 -29.35 6.51 -43.96
CA SER A 1062 -28.40 5.42 -43.70
C SER A 1062 -28.50 4.26 -44.71
N ILE A 1063 -29.30 4.38 -45.77
CA ILE A 1063 -29.37 3.39 -46.86
C ILE A 1063 -28.13 3.57 -47.76
N PRO A 1064 -27.37 2.50 -48.08
CA PRO A 1064 -26.28 2.57 -49.05
C PRO A 1064 -26.77 3.01 -50.43
N ARG A 1065 -26.12 4.04 -51.00
CA ARG A 1065 -26.41 4.57 -52.34
C ARG A 1065 -25.11 4.72 -53.14
N ARG A 1066 -25.21 4.74 -54.47
CA ARG A 1066 -24.07 5.14 -55.31
C ARG A 1066 -23.73 6.59 -55.02
N ARG A 1067 -22.46 6.87 -54.72
CA ARG A 1067 -21.94 8.24 -54.75
C ARG A 1067 -21.69 8.59 -56.23
N LYS A 1068 -22.25 9.71 -56.67
CA LYS A 1068 -21.82 10.38 -57.91
C LYS A 1068 -20.50 11.12 -57.65
#